data_AF-A0A8J7A7R9-F1
#
_entry.id   AF-A0A8J7A7R9-F1
#
_cell.length_a   1.000
_cell.length_b   1.000
_cell.length_c   1.000
_cell.angle_alpha   90.00
_cell.angle_beta   90.00
_cell.angle_gamma   90.00
#
_symmetry.space_group_name_H-M   'P 1'
#
loop_
_entity.id
_entity.type
_entity.pdbx_description
1 polymer ?
#
loop_
_entity_poly.entity_id
_entity_poly.type
_entity_poly.pdbx_seq_one_letter_code
_entity_poly.pdbx_strand_id
1 'polypeptide(L)'
;MYSKQEAEGNELIIKALARGIIEIDGNSITYNVKQRKKYVWSDPEEWVRAFTISFLVLEKGYPATRIKTEVKVPRRTPNDWADIVVYKEDACRTPYIVVECKSTGQNATNVAQGVEQLFGNSNSLRAEFGLYEDYENSTVFDVQNYPAGERAENIKGSRRHLPEQYGEVSEFTYIAGPGNNDIAPVSARQLEAKIKRAHSIIWAGGKRDPLTAFDQWSKLLFAKVEDERTTPNDAPRQFQVGSSETTASVATKIHSLFEQACRNDRTIFPEGTKLELSDGKIFEVVKVLQAVSITDASADSIGAAFESFFGSVFRGELGQYFTMRQLARFTVAMLDIDNNDYVIDPTSGSGGFLLEVLLQVWHSLDIKYAGRAELSRYKNDFALHKVFGIEIHEILARICKINLLLHHDGHTNIEGDRSCLDQRFNLTRLSPFGNKFTKVVGNPPFGDEVADGDDDLLGSNTLENFQVADGRSKVPSEHAIIERCVDFLEPNGRFGLILPDGLFNNHGELSNCPKTRRFLVKNGQIEAIVSLPDHAFRKSGAQNKTSILFFRKFSLEEKARFDRVFDREVASGVDEDIAIRAALNGIRYHVFLAEAINVGYTTTGVLSAKNDLYKAHQDGRLEDDQQGTIYGEYLRFSENSEGYDGSELPDCMSIDVLDMWEAHCSHRMDPKYFLFKKEEQSHVPEGWIKVPISEVMVRRENIVHPEDYPDEPVVVMTLSQTGDIRPREAGKGNNPPEWLGMYFGDSSSIWYAATAGDVVFSGIDLWKGCISVVPTDFNGALVTKEFPIYQVVDERIDPDFLSCLLRSRYYQRAFRAITTGHSNRRRTQVGDFESLEICFPENIDTQKRLVSEIVGARSDLKESNHALKEAWREFDHVIDGRDYELPQVTADDSVDEE
;
A
#
# COMPACT_ATOMS: atom_id res chain seq x y z
N MET A 1 -11.94 -47.95 -9.37
CA MET A 1 -11.55 -48.96 -10.37
C MET A 1 -12.76 -49.82 -10.72
N TYR A 2 -13.46 -49.42 -11.79
CA TYR A 2 -14.57 -50.14 -12.41
C TYR A 2 -14.22 -51.61 -12.72
N SER A 3 -14.91 -52.53 -12.03
CA SER A 3 -14.70 -53.98 -12.08
C SER A 3 -15.74 -54.69 -12.95
N LYS A 4 -15.46 -55.95 -13.31
CA LYS A 4 -16.40 -56.80 -14.05
C LYS A 4 -17.79 -56.87 -13.39
N GLN A 5 -17.86 -56.95 -12.06
CA GLN A 5 -19.13 -57.00 -11.32
C GLN A 5 -19.90 -55.68 -11.40
N GLU A 6 -19.19 -54.54 -11.33
CA GLU A 6 -19.81 -53.22 -11.50
C GLU A 6 -20.29 -53.00 -12.93
N ALA A 7 -19.58 -53.53 -13.93
CA ALA A 7 -20.00 -53.50 -15.32
C ALA A 7 -21.25 -54.36 -15.57
N GLU A 8 -21.31 -55.57 -15.02
CA GLU A 8 -22.49 -56.44 -15.10
C GLU A 8 -23.70 -55.87 -14.35
N GLY A 9 -23.47 -55.08 -13.29
CA GLY A 9 -24.50 -54.37 -12.52
C GLY A 9 -24.89 -52.99 -13.07
N ASN A 10 -24.22 -52.49 -14.11
CA ASN A 10 -24.46 -51.15 -14.63
C ASN A 10 -25.82 -51.07 -15.37
N GLU A 11 -26.65 -50.09 -15.02
CA GLU A 11 -28.01 -49.96 -15.55
C GLU A 11 -28.06 -49.84 -17.09
N LEU A 12 -27.08 -49.15 -17.70
CA LEU A 12 -27.01 -49.01 -19.15
C LEU A 12 -26.65 -50.32 -19.85
N ILE A 13 -25.72 -51.09 -19.27
CA ILE A 13 -25.33 -52.40 -19.80
C ILE A 13 -26.51 -53.38 -19.67
N ILE A 14 -27.22 -53.38 -18.54
CA ILE A 14 -28.42 -54.21 -18.34
C ILE A 14 -29.50 -53.88 -19.38
N LYS A 15 -29.77 -52.59 -19.61
CA LYS A 15 -30.71 -52.14 -20.64
C LYS A 15 -30.24 -52.50 -22.05
N ALA A 16 -28.95 -52.44 -22.33
CA ALA A 16 -28.37 -52.81 -23.61
C ALA A 16 -28.49 -54.31 -23.89
N LEU A 17 -28.29 -55.16 -22.86
CA LEU A 17 -28.53 -56.61 -22.91
C LEU A 17 -30.02 -56.89 -23.19
N ALA A 18 -30.93 -56.24 -22.47
CA ALA A 18 -32.37 -56.43 -22.64
C ALA A 18 -32.87 -56.02 -24.05
N ARG A 19 -32.24 -55.01 -24.65
CA ARG A 19 -32.54 -54.55 -26.03
C ARG A 19 -31.76 -55.30 -27.11
N GLY A 20 -30.91 -56.27 -26.74
CA GLY A 20 -30.09 -57.03 -27.67
C GLY A 20 -29.03 -56.20 -28.41
N ILE A 21 -28.63 -55.05 -27.85
CA ILE A 21 -27.53 -54.22 -28.40
C ILE A 21 -26.18 -54.88 -28.10
N ILE A 22 -26.10 -55.55 -26.95
CA ILE A 22 -24.96 -56.34 -26.49
C ILE A 22 -25.46 -57.72 -26.08
N GLU A 23 -24.63 -58.75 -26.24
CA GLU A 23 -24.83 -60.09 -25.69
C GLU A 23 -23.59 -60.51 -24.91
N ILE A 24 -23.76 -61.04 -23.70
CA ILE A 24 -22.66 -61.60 -22.90
C ILE A 24 -22.93 -63.10 -22.73
N ASP A 25 -21.98 -63.93 -23.17
CA ASP A 25 -22.01 -65.38 -23.03
C ASP A 25 -20.65 -65.87 -22.50
N GLY A 26 -20.64 -66.36 -21.25
CA GLY A 26 -19.43 -66.78 -20.56
C GLY A 26 -18.37 -65.68 -20.47
N ASN A 27 -17.21 -65.90 -21.10
CA ASN A 27 -16.12 -64.93 -21.15
C ASN A 27 -16.10 -64.10 -22.46
N SER A 28 -17.24 -63.95 -23.11
CA SER A 28 -17.30 -63.26 -24.39
C SER A 28 -18.45 -62.28 -24.47
N ILE A 29 -18.15 -61.13 -25.08
CA ILE A 29 -19.12 -60.06 -25.34
C ILE A 29 -19.29 -59.91 -26.85
N THR A 30 -20.54 -59.80 -27.31
CA THR A 30 -20.87 -59.56 -28.71
C THR A 30 -21.61 -58.24 -28.83
N TYR A 31 -21.14 -57.35 -29.71
CA TYR A 31 -21.81 -56.08 -29.99
C TYR A 31 -22.68 -56.22 -31.24
N ASN A 32 -23.99 -56.09 -31.08
CA ASN A 32 -24.97 -56.11 -32.17
C ASN A 32 -25.17 -54.69 -32.76
N VAL A 33 -24.05 -54.04 -33.09
CA VAL A 33 -24.02 -52.77 -33.82
C VAL A 33 -23.96 -53.04 -35.33
N LYS A 34 -23.54 -52.08 -36.17
CA LYS A 34 -23.48 -52.26 -37.64
C LYS A 34 -22.78 -53.54 -38.08
N GLN A 35 -21.75 -53.95 -37.35
CA GLN A 35 -21.04 -55.20 -37.56
C GLN A 35 -21.10 -56.02 -36.28
N ARG A 36 -21.73 -57.19 -36.36
CA ARG A 36 -21.74 -58.14 -35.25
C ARG A 36 -20.34 -58.71 -35.06
N LYS A 37 -19.66 -58.29 -33.99
CA LYS A 37 -18.29 -58.73 -33.63
C LYS A 37 -18.25 -59.18 -32.17
N LYS A 38 -17.38 -60.14 -31.89
CA LYS A 38 -17.22 -60.81 -30.61
C LYS A 38 -15.83 -60.54 -30.03
N TYR A 39 -15.77 -60.21 -28.74
CA TYR A 39 -14.56 -59.83 -28.01
C TYR A 39 -14.48 -60.54 -26.65
N VAL A 40 -13.36 -60.36 -25.95
CA VAL A 40 -13.04 -61.06 -24.70
C VAL A 40 -13.55 -60.26 -23.51
N TRP A 41 -14.60 -60.74 -22.83
CA TRP A 41 -15.24 -59.99 -21.75
C TRP A 41 -14.38 -59.84 -20.49
N SER A 42 -13.31 -60.63 -20.32
CA SER A 42 -12.37 -60.46 -19.20
C SER A 42 -11.41 -59.29 -19.38
N ASP A 43 -11.35 -58.65 -20.55
CA ASP A 43 -10.52 -57.47 -20.77
C ASP A 43 -11.16 -56.23 -20.09
N PRO A 44 -10.47 -55.56 -19.15
CA PRO A 44 -11.01 -54.39 -18.47
C PRO A 44 -11.38 -53.23 -19.40
N GLU A 45 -10.76 -53.10 -20.58
CA GLU A 45 -11.12 -52.06 -21.55
C GLU A 45 -12.49 -52.34 -22.19
N GLU A 46 -12.88 -53.61 -22.34
CA GLU A 46 -14.18 -53.99 -22.90
C GLU A 46 -15.34 -53.63 -21.98
N TRP A 47 -15.11 -53.55 -20.66
CA TRP A 47 -16.12 -53.07 -19.70
C TRP A 47 -16.45 -51.59 -19.96
N VAL A 48 -15.40 -50.79 -20.22
CA VAL A 48 -15.54 -49.38 -20.57
C VAL A 48 -16.19 -49.25 -21.95
N ARG A 49 -15.73 -50.02 -22.94
CA ARG A 49 -16.32 -50.02 -24.29
C ARG A 49 -17.80 -50.41 -24.30
N ALA A 50 -18.19 -51.41 -23.51
CA ALA A 50 -19.58 -51.82 -23.35
C ALA A 50 -20.44 -50.73 -22.72
N PHE A 51 -19.93 -50.08 -21.67
CA PHE A 51 -20.59 -48.92 -21.09
C PHE A 51 -20.76 -47.80 -22.12
N THR A 52 -19.69 -47.45 -22.85
CA THR A 52 -19.68 -46.37 -23.83
C THR A 52 -20.66 -46.59 -24.98
N ILE A 53 -20.70 -47.80 -25.55
CA ILE A 53 -21.67 -48.15 -26.60
C ILE A 53 -23.10 -48.08 -26.05
N SER A 54 -23.32 -48.55 -24.82
CA SER A 54 -24.62 -48.49 -24.18
C SER A 54 -25.07 -47.04 -23.96
N PHE A 55 -24.17 -46.17 -23.49
CA PHE A 55 -24.39 -44.73 -23.33
C PHE A 55 -24.72 -44.04 -24.66
N LEU A 56 -23.92 -44.28 -25.70
CA LEU A 56 -24.11 -43.68 -27.03
C LEU A 56 -25.47 -44.05 -27.64
N VAL A 57 -25.92 -45.29 -27.47
CA VAL A 57 -27.18 -45.76 -28.07
C VAL A 57 -28.39 -45.41 -27.20
N LEU A 58 -28.31 -45.61 -25.88
CA LEU A 58 -29.47 -45.53 -24.99
C LEU A 58 -29.72 -44.12 -24.45
N GLU A 59 -28.67 -43.36 -24.17
CA GLU A 59 -28.79 -41.99 -23.63
C GLU A 59 -28.62 -40.95 -24.74
N LYS A 60 -27.59 -41.08 -25.58
CA LYS A 60 -27.35 -40.12 -26.69
C LYS A 60 -28.16 -40.40 -27.95
N GLY A 61 -28.85 -41.54 -28.00
CA GLY A 61 -29.79 -41.86 -29.07
C GLY A 61 -29.16 -42.16 -30.43
N TYR A 62 -27.86 -42.45 -30.51
CA TYR A 62 -27.23 -42.82 -31.77
C TYR A 62 -27.70 -44.21 -32.21
N PRO A 63 -28.17 -44.39 -33.46
CA PRO A 63 -28.60 -45.70 -33.94
C PRO A 63 -27.44 -46.71 -33.90
N ALA A 64 -27.68 -47.90 -33.33
CA ALA A 64 -26.68 -48.98 -33.30
C ALA A 64 -26.21 -49.37 -34.73
N THR A 65 -27.06 -49.19 -35.73
CA THR A 65 -26.76 -49.38 -37.16
C THR A 65 -25.73 -48.39 -37.71
N ARG A 66 -25.37 -47.35 -36.97
CA ARG A 66 -24.37 -46.32 -37.34
C ARG A 66 -23.12 -46.37 -36.49
N ILE A 67 -22.95 -47.39 -35.65
CA ILE A 67 -21.78 -47.57 -34.82
C ILE A 67 -20.98 -48.77 -35.33
N LYS A 68 -19.66 -48.62 -35.47
CA LYS A 68 -18.73 -49.72 -35.73
C LYS A 68 -17.68 -49.77 -34.62
N THR A 69 -17.26 -50.98 -34.28
CA THR A 69 -16.14 -51.24 -33.38
C THR A 69 -14.92 -51.71 -34.17
N GLU A 70 -13.72 -51.36 -33.70
CA GLU A 70 -12.43 -51.68 -34.33
C GLU A 70 -12.45 -51.29 -35.82
N VAL A 71 -12.41 -49.98 -36.08
CA VAL A 71 -12.45 -49.42 -37.44
C VAL A 71 -11.04 -49.12 -37.94
N LYS A 72 -10.70 -49.65 -39.11
CA LYS A 72 -9.38 -49.44 -39.71
C LYS A 72 -9.17 -47.99 -40.11
N VAL A 73 -8.12 -47.36 -39.60
CA VAL A 73 -7.74 -45.97 -39.85
C VAL A 73 -6.78 -45.88 -41.03
N PRO A 74 -7.09 -45.12 -42.10
CA PRO A 74 -6.18 -44.95 -43.24
C PRO A 74 -4.90 -44.20 -42.82
N ARG A 75 -3.73 -44.69 -43.26
CA ARG A 75 -2.40 -44.04 -43.11
C ARG A 75 -1.77 -44.05 -41.70
N ARG A 76 -2.11 -45.01 -40.85
CA ARG A 76 -1.32 -45.35 -39.66
C ARG A 76 -0.57 -46.67 -39.93
N THR A 77 0.55 -46.91 -39.25
CA THR A 77 1.27 -48.20 -39.18
C THR A 77 2.17 -48.07 -37.93
N PRO A 78 2.21 -49.03 -36.98
CA PRO A 78 1.73 -50.41 -37.08
C PRO A 78 0.39 -50.74 -36.37
N ASN A 79 -0.28 -49.80 -35.69
CA ASN A 79 -1.61 -50.04 -35.10
C ASN A 79 -2.66 -49.08 -35.67
N ASP A 80 -3.60 -49.65 -36.43
CA ASP A 80 -4.44 -48.94 -37.40
C ASP A 80 -5.93 -48.98 -37.02
N TRP A 81 -6.30 -48.99 -35.73
CA TRP A 81 -7.69 -49.19 -35.34
C TRP A 81 -8.18 -48.13 -34.36
N ALA A 82 -9.43 -47.69 -34.58
CA ALA A 82 -10.19 -46.87 -33.64
C ALA A 82 -11.25 -47.74 -32.95
N ASP A 83 -11.35 -47.64 -31.63
CA ASP A 83 -12.17 -48.55 -30.81
C ASP A 83 -13.65 -48.48 -31.17
N ILE A 84 -14.19 -47.25 -31.23
CA ILE A 84 -15.58 -46.99 -31.61
C ILE A 84 -15.62 -45.82 -32.59
N VAL A 85 -16.38 -45.98 -33.67
CA VAL A 85 -16.71 -44.88 -34.60
C VAL A 85 -18.21 -44.81 -34.80
N VAL A 86 -18.79 -43.64 -34.52
CA VAL A 86 -20.18 -43.30 -34.82
C VAL A 86 -20.22 -42.56 -36.15
N TYR A 87 -21.14 -42.92 -37.04
CA TYR A 87 -21.27 -42.33 -38.37
C TYR A 87 -22.54 -41.50 -38.51
N LYS A 88 -22.56 -40.53 -39.43
CA LYS A 88 -23.76 -39.70 -39.69
C LYS A 88 -24.89 -40.47 -40.38
N GLU A 89 -24.57 -41.51 -41.15
CA GLU A 89 -25.55 -42.26 -41.93
C GLU A 89 -25.39 -43.79 -41.84
N ASP A 90 -26.45 -44.54 -42.15
CA ASP A 90 -26.48 -46.01 -42.03
C ASP A 90 -25.54 -46.72 -43.00
N ALA A 91 -25.09 -46.03 -44.07
CA ALA A 91 -24.04 -46.52 -44.96
C ALA A 91 -22.64 -46.48 -44.31
N CYS A 92 -22.49 -45.76 -43.18
CA CYS A 92 -21.25 -45.60 -42.43
C CYS A 92 -20.06 -45.14 -43.27
N ARG A 93 -20.22 -44.03 -44.00
CA ARG A 93 -19.21 -43.41 -44.86
C ARG A 93 -18.58 -42.17 -44.20
N THR A 94 -19.35 -41.41 -43.43
CA THR A 94 -18.95 -40.15 -42.79
C THR A 94 -18.82 -40.35 -41.27
N PRO A 95 -17.60 -40.49 -40.73
CA PRO A 95 -17.36 -40.51 -39.29
C PRO A 95 -17.83 -39.21 -38.63
N TYR A 96 -18.47 -39.33 -37.47
CA TYR A 96 -18.98 -38.22 -36.68
C TYR A 96 -18.26 -38.13 -35.34
N ILE A 97 -18.25 -39.22 -34.57
CA ILE A 97 -17.51 -39.33 -33.31
C ILE A 97 -16.52 -40.48 -33.43
N VAL A 98 -15.29 -40.25 -33.02
CA VAL A 98 -14.31 -41.31 -32.74
C VAL A 98 -14.12 -41.39 -31.23
N VAL A 99 -14.13 -42.60 -30.68
CA VAL A 99 -13.90 -42.82 -29.25
C VAL A 99 -12.67 -43.68 -29.05
N GLU A 100 -11.83 -43.27 -28.11
CA GLU A 100 -10.70 -44.04 -27.60
C GLU A 100 -11.02 -44.45 -26.16
N CYS A 101 -11.11 -45.76 -25.93
CA CYS A 101 -11.37 -46.34 -24.62
C CYS A 101 -10.05 -46.73 -23.94
N LYS A 102 -10.00 -46.59 -22.62
CA LYS A 102 -8.97 -47.20 -21.78
C LYS A 102 -9.63 -47.84 -20.57
N SER A 103 -8.95 -48.80 -19.95
CA SER A 103 -9.37 -49.33 -18.66
C SER A 103 -9.34 -48.25 -17.59
N THR A 104 -10.18 -48.37 -16.57
CA THR A 104 -10.28 -47.45 -15.42
C THR A 104 -8.96 -47.26 -14.66
N GLY A 105 -8.78 -46.10 -14.01
CA GLY A 105 -7.63 -45.83 -13.14
C GLY A 105 -6.33 -45.47 -13.89
N GLN A 106 -6.43 -44.86 -15.07
CA GLN A 106 -5.26 -44.42 -15.82
C GLN A 106 -4.51 -43.29 -15.11
N ASN A 107 -3.17 -43.31 -15.20
CA ASN A 107 -2.36 -42.18 -14.78
C ASN A 107 -2.33 -41.07 -15.85
N ALA A 108 -1.89 -39.87 -15.49
CA ALA A 108 -1.86 -38.72 -16.39
C ALA A 108 -1.08 -38.96 -17.70
N THR A 109 -0.02 -39.78 -17.67
CA THR A 109 0.78 -40.13 -18.86
C THR A 109 -0.01 -41.00 -19.84
N ASN A 110 -0.72 -42.01 -19.34
CA ASN A 110 -1.54 -42.89 -20.16
C ASN A 110 -2.77 -42.17 -20.72
N VAL A 111 -3.35 -41.23 -19.95
CA VAL A 111 -4.41 -40.34 -20.43
C VAL A 111 -3.90 -39.49 -21.59
N ALA A 112 -2.74 -38.85 -21.45
CA ALA A 112 -2.14 -38.05 -22.52
C ALA A 112 -1.86 -38.90 -23.78
N GLN A 113 -1.33 -40.12 -23.61
CA GLN A 113 -1.10 -41.03 -24.73
C GLN A 113 -2.40 -41.45 -25.43
N GLY A 114 -3.47 -41.73 -24.68
CA GLY A 114 -4.79 -42.03 -25.22
C GLY A 114 -5.41 -40.85 -25.96
N VAL A 115 -5.26 -39.62 -25.45
CA VAL A 115 -5.70 -38.41 -26.15
C VAL A 115 -4.93 -38.22 -27.47
N GLU A 116 -3.63 -38.47 -27.51
CA GLU A 116 -2.87 -38.43 -28.77
C GLU A 116 -3.30 -39.52 -29.76
N GLN A 117 -3.64 -40.71 -29.28
CA GLN A 117 -4.22 -41.77 -30.12
C GLN A 117 -5.57 -41.35 -30.70
N LEU A 118 -6.44 -40.78 -29.86
CA LEU A 118 -7.73 -40.24 -30.25
C LEU A 118 -7.59 -39.20 -31.35
N PHE A 119 -6.77 -38.17 -31.17
CA PHE A 119 -6.57 -37.13 -32.19
C PHE A 119 -6.00 -37.68 -33.49
N GLY A 120 -5.04 -38.62 -33.42
CA GLY A 120 -4.51 -39.29 -34.60
C GLY A 120 -5.60 -40.03 -35.38
N ASN A 121 -6.48 -40.73 -34.67
CA ASN A 121 -7.60 -41.48 -35.25
C ASN A 121 -8.68 -40.54 -35.82
N SER A 122 -9.13 -39.55 -35.04
CA SER A 122 -10.15 -38.56 -35.43
C SER A 122 -9.75 -37.76 -36.66
N ASN A 123 -8.50 -37.27 -36.72
CA ASN A 123 -8.01 -36.50 -37.87
C ASN A 123 -7.91 -37.33 -39.14
N SER A 124 -7.43 -38.58 -39.02
CA SER A 124 -7.28 -39.48 -40.17
C SER A 124 -8.62 -39.92 -40.74
N LEU A 125 -9.62 -40.11 -39.87
CA LEU A 125 -10.99 -40.43 -40.24
C LEU A 125 -11.84 -39.20 -40.60
N ARG A 126 -11.34 -37.98 -40.35
CA ARG A 126 -12.06 -36.71 -40.51
C ARG A 126 -13.37 -36.66 -39.71
N ALA A 127 -13.33 -37.12 -38.46
CA ALA A 127 -14.45 -37.03 -37.54
C ALA A 127 -14.61 -35.61 -36.97
N GLU A 128 -15.83 -35.25 -36.60
CA GLU A 128 -16.13 -33.93 -36.02
C GLU A 128 -15.76 -33.87 -34.54
N PHE A 129 -15.99 -34.98 -33.82
CA PHE A 129 -15.71 -35.10 -32.40
C PHE A 129 -14.79 -36.26 -32.07
N GLY A 130 -13.97 -36.07 -31.03
CA GLY A 130 -13.23 -37.12 -30.35
C GLY A 130 -13.72 -37.25 -28.91
N LEU A 131 -13.88 -38.48 -28.42
CA LEU A 131 -14.14 -38.77 -27.01
C LEU A 131 -13.03 -39.66 -26.45
N TYR A 132 -12.39 -39.21 -25.37
CA TYR A 132 -11.57 -40.06 -24.51
C TYR A 132 -12.42 -40.58 -23.35
N GLU A 133 -12.30 -41.85 -23.02
CA GLU A 133 -13.15 -42.51 -22.03
C GLU A 133 -12.41 -43.62 -21.24
N ASP A 134 -12.36 -43.49 -19.91
CA ASP A 134 -11.83 -44.50 -18.99
C ASP A 134 -12.81 -44.91 -17.87
N TYR A 135 -14.10 -44.60 -18.07
CA TYR A 135 -15.20 -44.71 -17.12
C TYR A 135 -15.19 -43.66 -15.99
N GLU A 136 -14.08 -43.45 -15.30
CA GLU A 136 -13.99 -42.47 -14.20
C GLU A 136 -13.90 -41.02 -14.73
N ASN A 137 -13.19 -40.84 -15.83
CA ASN A 137 -12.98 -39.58 -16.53
C ASN A 137 -13.42 -39.69 -17.98
N SER A 138 -13.83 -38.56 -18.56
CA SER A 138 -14.10 -38.47 -19.99
C SER A 138 -13.88 -37.04 -20.48
N THR A 139 -13.39 -36.91 -21.70
CA THR A 139 -13.13 -35.62 -22.32
C THR A 139 -13.58 -35.64 -23.77
N VAL A 140 -14.45 -34.70 -24.13
CA VAL A 140 -14.94 -34.46 -25.49
C VAL A 140 -14.10 -33.37 -26.13
N PHE A 141 -13.67 -33.61 -27.36
CA PHE A 141 -12.91 -32.68 -28.17
C PHE A 141 -13.67 -32.36 -29.46
N ASP A 142 -13.75 -31.08 -29.80
CA ASP A 142 -14.08 -30.61 -31.15
C ASP A 142 -12.82 -30.70 -32.00
N VAL A 143 -12.80 -31.66 -32.93
CA VAL A 143 -11.63 -31.99 -33.74
C VAL A 143 -11.69 -31.31 -35.11
N GLN A 144 -12.89 -30.92 -35.57
CA GLN A 144 -13.08 -30.32 -36.87
C GLN A 144 -12.81 -28.81 -36.87
N ASN A 145 -13.25 -28.10 -35.83
CA ASN A 145 -13.24 -26.63 -35.85
C ASN A 145 -11.95 -26.00 -35.32
N TYR A 146 -11.07 -26.80 -34.73
CA TYR A 146 -9.85 -26.32 -34.09
C TYR A 146 -8.58 -26.97 -34.68
N PRO A 147 -7.46 -26.24 -34.82
CA PRO A 147 -6.20 -26.78 -35.31
C PRO A 147 -5.64 -27.88 -34.41
N ALA A 148 -4.87 -28.81 -34.99
CA ALA A 148 -4.30 -29.94 -34.26
C ALA A 148 -3.26 -29.55 -33.16
N GLY A 149 -2.92 -28.27 -32.98
CA GLY A 149 -2.02 -27.78 -31.94
C GLY A 149 -2.70 -27.20 -30.70
N GLU A 150 -4.01 -26.92 -30.73
CA GLU A 150 -4.70 -26.11 -29.71
C GLU A 150 -5.52 -26.95 -28.71
N ARG A 151 -4.90 -28.01 -28.17
CA ARG A 151 -5.57 -29.08 -27.38
C ARG A 151 -6.47 -28.61 -26.23
N ALA A 152 -6.14 -27.50 -25.57
CA ALA A 152 -6.93 -26.96 -24.46
C ALA A 152 -8.21 -26.25 -24.94
N GLU A 153 -8.18 -25.65 -26.12
CA GLU A 153 -9.31 -24.91 -26.70
C GLU A 153 -10.32 -25.83 -27.38
N ASN A 154 -9.89 -27.03 -27.79
CA ASN A 154 -10.75 -28.07 -28.37
C ASN A 154 -11.70 -28.72 -27.34
N ILE A 155 -11.48 -28.55 -26.03
CA ILE A 155 -12.24 -29.27 -25.00
C ILE A 155 -13.68 -28.74 -24.92
N LYS A 156 -14.66 -29.62 -25.11
CA LYS A 156 -16.09 -29.31 -25.00
C LYS A 156 -16.74 -29.83 -23.71
N GLY A 157 -15.96 -30.42 -22.81
CA GLY A 157 -16.41 -30.95 -21.52
C GLY A 157 -16.31 -32.48 -21.45
N SER A 158 -17.15 -33.10 -20.63
CA SER A 158 -17.21 -34.57 -20.44
C SER A 158 -18.13 -35.26 -21.46
N ARG A 159 -18.23 -36.60 -21.42
CA ARG A 159 -19.12 -37.42 -22.28
C ARG A 159 -20.57 -36.91 -22.36
N ARG A 160 -21.05 -36.23 -21.31
CA ARG A 160 -22.39 -35.62 -21.26
C ARG A 160 -22.59 -34.49 -22.28
N HIS A 161 -21.52 -33.84 -22.71
CA HIS A 161 -21.52 -32.73 -23.66
C HIS A 161 -21.43 -33.19 -25.12
N LEU A 162 -21.35 -34.52 -25.38
CA LEU A 162 -21.58 -35.02 -26.73
C LEU A 162 -22.99 -34.65 -27.18
N PRO A 163 -23.16 -34.25 -28.45
CA PRO A 163 -24.49 -34.00 -29.00
C PRO A 163 -25.45 -35.17 -28.82
N GLU A 164 -26.74 -34.90 -28.68
CA GLU A 164 -27.79 -35.90 -28.74
C GLU A 164 -28.29 -36.04 -30.18
N GLN A 165 -28.38 -37.26 -30.70
CA GLN A 165 -28.90 -37.55 -32.05
C GLN A 165 -28.39 -36.59 -33.14
N TYR A 166 -27.09 -36.27 -33.12
CA TYR A 166 -26.43 -35.36 -34.07
C TYR A 166 -26.81 -33.86 -33.96
N GLY A 167 -27.33 -33.42 -32.81
CA GLY A 167 -27.69 -32.02 -32.52
C GLY A 167 -26.47 -31.06 -32.41
N GLU A 168 -26.74 -29.81 -32.03
CA GLU A 168 -25.68 -28.80 -31.85
C GLU A 168 -24.90 -28.98 -30.53
N VAL A 169 -23.59 -28.72 -30.58
CA VAL A 169 -22.72 -28.72 -29.39
C VAL A 169 -22.99 -27.47 -28.57
N SER A 170 -22.90 -27.57 -27.24
CA SER A 170 -22.98 -26.41 -26.35
C SER A 170 -22.01 -25.30 -26.81
N GLU A 171 -22.57 -24.14 -27.14
CA GLU A 171 -21.83 -22.95 -27.59
C GLU A 171 -20.94 -22.36 -26.48
N PHE A 172 -21.29 -22.61 -25.22
CA PHE A 172 -20.67 -22.05 -24.04
C PHE A 172 -19.94 -23.10 -23.19
N THR A 173 -18.78 -22.72 -22.68
CA THR A 173 -17.88 -23.59 -21.91
C THR A 173 -18.20 -23.57 -20.42
N TYR A 174 -18.55 -22.39 -19.89
CA TYR A 174 -18.85 -22.20 -18.46
C TYR A 174 -20.35 -22.15 -18.21
N ILE A 175 -20.85 -23.13 -17.48
CA ILE A 175 -22.27 -23.24 -17.10
C ILE A 175 -22.36 -23.17 -15.58
N ALA A 176 -23.22 -22.29 -15.08
CA ALA A 176 -23.33 -22.02 -13.64
C ALA A 176 -23.86 -23.24 -12.87
N GLY A 177 -23.38 -23.41 -11.64
CA GLY A 177 -23.95 -24.34 -10.68
C GLY A 177 -23.18 -25.66 -10.49
N PRO A 178 -23.44 -26.34 -9.37
CA PRO A 178 -22.69 -27.54 -8.96
C PRO A 178 -22.93 -28.72 -9.92
N GLY A 179 -21.85 -29.36 -10.36
CA GLY A 179 -21.90 -30.50 -11.29
C GLY A 179 -21.75 -30.13 -12.77
N ASN A 180 -21.73 -28.83 -13.08
CA ASN A 180 -21.37 -28.28 -14.38
C ASN A 180 -19.90 -27.83 -14.41
N ASN A 181 -19.40 -27.49 -15.61
CA ASN A 181 -18.08 -26.88 -15.76
C ASN A 181 -18.16 -25.38 -15.41
N ASP A 182 -18.34 -25.05 -14.13
CA ASP A 182 -18.45 -23.66 -13.68
C ASP A 182 -17.07 -23.01 -13.43
N ILE A 183 -17.05 -21.70 -13.25
CA ILE A 183 -15.88 -20.93 -12.83
C ILE A 183 -15.41 -21.36 -11.42
N ALA A 184 -14.12 -21.18 -11.13
CA ALA A 184 -13.55 -21.57 -9.84
C ALA A 184 -12.66 -20.46 -9.26
N PRO A 185 -12.57 -20.34 -7.92
CA PRO A 185 -11.63 -19.42 -7.28
C PRO A 185 -10.18 -19.83 -7.58
N VAL A 186 -9.29 -18.84 -7.65
CA VAL A 186 -7.85 -19.05 -7.90
C VAL A 186 -7.02 -18.53 -6.74
N SER A 187 -5.76 -18.95 -6.65
CA SER A 187 -4.82 -18.41 -5.66
C SER A 187 -4.60 -16.90 -5.85
N ALA A 188 -4.30 -16.18 -4.77
CA ALA A 188 -4.00 -14.73 -4.79
C ALA A 188 -3.01 -14.35 -5.89
N ARG A 189 -1.92 -15.13 -6.05
CA ARG A 189 -0.89 -14.90 -7.07
C ARG A 189 -1.42 -15.06 -8.50
N GLN A 190 -2.30 -16.03 -8.74
CA GLN A 190 -2.92 -16.22 -10.04
C GLN A 190 -3.93 -15.10 -10.34
N LEU A 191 -4.71 -14.70 -9.33
CA LEU A 191 -5.65 -13.59 -9.43
C LEU A 191 -4.92 -12.28 -9.76
N GLU A 192 -3.83 -11.98 -9.04
CA GLU A 192 -2.96 -10.83 -9.30
C GLU A 192 -2.42 -10.83 -10.73
N ALA A 193 -1.92 -11.97 -11.22
CA ALA A 193 -1.40 -12.09 -12.57
C ALA A 193 -2.49 -11.87 -13.63
N LYS A 194 -3.70 -12.40 -13.41
CA LYS A 194 -4.88 -12.19 -14.26
C LYS A 194 -5.29 -10.72 -14.30
N ILE A 195 -5.36 -10.06 -13.15
CA ILE A 195 -5.69 -8.65 -13.00
C ILE A 195 -4.66 -7.77 -13.73
N LYS A 196 -3.37 -7.98 -13.48
CA LYS A 196 -2.29 -7.24 -14.17
C LYS A 196 -2.37 -7.41 -15.68
N ARG A 197 -2.58 -8.63 -16.17
CA ARG A 197 -2.72 -8.89 -17.62
C ARG A 197 -3.94 -8.18 -18.22
N ALA A 198 -5.09 -8.24 -17.55
CA ALA A 198 -6.30 -7.53 -17.99
C ALA A 198 -6.07 -6.02 -18.06
N HIS A 199 -5.44 -5.44 -17.04
CA HIS A 199 -5.09 -4.01 -17.01
C HIS A 199 -4.10 -3.63 -18.11
N SER A 200 -3.05 -4.43 -18.35
CA SER A 200 -2.07 -4.15 -19.41
C SER A 200 -2.70 -4.11 -20.82
N ILE A 201 -3.71 -4.95 -21.09
CA ILE A 201 -4.48 -4.94 -22.34
C ILE A 201 -5.20 -3.58 -22.52
N ILE A 202 -5.75 -3.05 -21.42
CA ILE A 202 -6.47 -1.77 -21.42
C ILE A 202 -5.50 -0.60 -21.57
N TRP A 203 -4.41 -0.60 -20.80
CA TRP A 203 -3.39 0.46 -20.74
C TRP A 203 -2.61 0.61 -22.06
N ALA A 204 -2.44 -0.47 -22.83
CA ALA A 204 -1.84 -0.46 -24.17
C ALA A 204 -0.44 0.20 -24.23
N GLY A 205 0.37 0.02 -23.18
CA GLY A 205 1.76 0.49 -23.12
C GLY A 205 1.92 2.00 -22.91
N GLY A 206 1.13 2.61 -22.02
CA GLY A 206 1.27 4.03 -21.65
C GLY A 206 0.52 5.02 -22.56
N LYS A 207 -0.34 4.54 -23.48
CA LYS A 207 -1.12 5.39 -24.39
C LYS A 207 -2.40 5.95 -23.78
N ARG A 208 -2.74 5.56 -22.55
CA ARG A 208 -3.90 6.04 -21.80
C ARG A 208 -3.46 6.49 -20.42
N ASP A 209 -4.11 7.55 -19.96
CA ASP A 209 -4.06 7.99 -18.57
C ASP A 209 -4.36 6.80 -17.62
N PRO A 210 -3.55 6.59 -16.56
CA PRO A 210 -3.73 5.47 -15.64
C PRO A 210 -5.08 5.44 -14.94
N LEU A 211 -5.63 6.59 -14.51
CA LEU A 211 -6.96 6.64 -13.87
C LEU A 211 -8.05 6.21 -14.84
N THR A 212 -7.95 6.64 -16.09
CA THR A 212 -8.88 6.25 -17.15
C THR A 212 -8.77 4.77 -17.49
N ALA A 213 -7.54 4.23 -17.59
CA ALA A 213 -7.32 2.80 -17.83
C ALA A 213 -7.90 1.96 -16.69
N PHE A 214 -7.70 2.40 -15.46
CA PHE A 214 -8.24 1.77 -14.28
C PHE A 214 -9.78 1.86 -14.23
N ASP A 215 -10.36 3.03 -14.51
CA ASP A 215 -11.82 3.22 -14.55
C ASP A 215 -12.47 2.21 -15.52
N GLN A 216 -11.90 2.05 -16.71
CA GLN A 216 -12.40 1.08 -17.69
C GLN A 216 -12.23 -0.37 -17.24
N TRP A 217 -11.14 -0.70 -16.56
CA TRP A 217 -10.94 -2.01 -15.96
C TRP A 217 -11.97 -2.30 -14.86
N SER A 218 -12.24 -1.30 -14.01
CA SER A 218 -13.19 -1.40 -12.89
C SER A 218 -14.61 -1.72 -13.37
N LYS A 219 -15.03 -1.14 -14.50
CA LYS A 219 -16.32 -1.41 -15.16
C LYS A 219 -16.44 -2.86 -15.64
N LEU A 220 -15.37 -3.42 -16.21
CA LEU A 220 -15.33 -4.83 -16.62
C LEU A 220 -15.37 -5.78 -15.43
N LEU A 221 -14.66 -5.45 -14.36
CA LEU A 221 -14.70 -6.21 -13.12
C LEU A 221 -16.11 -6.25 -12.55
N PHE A 222 -16.82 -5.11 -12.57
CA PHE A 222 -18.18 -5.00 -12.07
C PHE A 222 -19.17 -5.82 -12.91
N ALA A 223 -19.06 -5.78 -14.23
CA ALA A 223 -19.84 -6.63 -15.14
C ALA A 223 -19.63 -8.12 -14.86
N LYS A 224 -18.40 -8.51 -14.49
CA LYS A 224 -18.08 -9.89 -14.11
C LYS A 224 -18.71 -10.27 -12.77
N VAL A 225 -18.59 -9.43 -11.74
CA VAL A 225 -19.21 -9.69 -10.43
C VAL A 225 -20.73 -9.82 -10.55
N GLU A 226 -21.37 -9.02 -11.40
CA GLU A 226 -22.79 -9.12 -11.72
C GLU A 226 -23.15 -10.48 -12.36
N ASP A 227 -22.37 -10.93 -13.34
CA ASP A 227 -22.54 -12.25 -13.97
C ASP A 227 -22.40 -13.41 -12.97
N GLU A 228 -21.43 -13.29 -12.05
CA GLU A 228 -21.18 -14.28 -11.01
C GLU A 228 -22.38 -14.41 -10.05
N ARG A 229 -22.99 -13.28 -9.69
CA ARG A 229 -24.10 -13.20 -8.72
C ARG A 229 -25.47 -13.55 -9.31
N THR A 230 -25.71 -13.25 -10.58
CA THR A 230 -27.06 -13.29 -11.16
C THR A 230 -27.32 -14.44 -12.11
N THR A 231 -26.27 -15.12 -12.61
CA THR A 231 -26.45 -16.27 -13.50
C THR A 231 -27.11 -17.44 -12.74
N PRO A 232 -28.31 -17.90 -13.12
CA PRO A 232 -28.95 -19.04 -12.47
C PRO A 232 -28.18 -20.34 -12.73
N ASN A 233 -28.29 -21.29 -11.81
CA ASN A 233 -27.76 -22.64 -12.03
C ASN A 233 -28.28 -23.22 -13.36
N ASP A 234 -27.42 -23.99 -14.02
CA ASP A 234 -27.64 -24.62 -15.33
C ASP A 234 -27.73 -23.64 -16.52
N ALA A 235 -27.56 -22.34 -16.30
CA ALA A 235 -27.47 -21.34 -17.36
C ALA A 235 -26.00 -21.03 -17.74
N PRO A 236 -25.72 -20.67 -19.01
CA PRO A 236 -24.38 -20.25 -19.42
C PRO A 236 -24.02 -18.90 -18.78
N ARG A 237 -22.81 -18.83 -18.21
CA ARG A 237 -22.20 -17.56 -17.77
C ARG A 237 -22.14 -16.60 -18.95
N GLN A 238 -22.55 -15.35 -18.79
CA GLN A 238 -22.52 -14.38 -19.88
C GLN A 238 -21.13 -13.75 -20.03
N PHE A 239 -20.33 -13.71 -18.95
CA PHE A 239 -18.95 -13.23 -18.96
C PHE A 239 -17.99 -14.31 -19.50
N GLN A 240 -18.18 -14.73 -20.75
CA GLN A 240 -17.28 -15.64 -21.46
C GLN A 240 -17.34 -15.44 -22.98
N VAL A 241 -16.32 -15.94 -23.66
CA VAL A 241 -16.32 -16.08 -25.12
C VAL A 241 -16.82 -17.47 -25.52
N GLY A 242 -17.96 -17.53 -26.21
CA GLY A 242 -18.49 -18.75 -26.83
C GLY A 242 -17.74 -19.14 -28.10
N SER A 243 -17.83 -20.41 -28.52
CA SER A 243 -17.01 -20.94 -29.62
C SER A 243 -17.32 -20.37 -31.00
N SER A 244 -18.51 -19.80 -31.19
CA SER A 244 -18.99 -19.19 -32.45
C SER A 244 -19.18 -17.68 -32.36
N GLU A 245 -18.89 -17.07 -31.21
CA GLU A 245 -19.19 -15.66 -30.98
C GLU A 245 -18.17 -14.73 -31.64
N THR A 246 -18.69 -13.70 -32.31
CA THR A 246 -17.86 -12.62 -32.84
C THR A 246 -17.43 -11.67 -31.72
N THR A 247 -16.32 -10.96 -31.94
CA THR A 247 -15.82 -9.92 -31.02
C THR A 247 -16.91 -8.89 -30.66
N ALA A 248 -17.71 -8.46 -31.64
CA ALA A 248 -18.79 -7.49 -31.42
C ALA A 248 -19.94 -8.09 -30.58
N SER A 249 -20.26 -9.36 -30.78
CA SER A 249 -21.29 -10.06 -30.00
C SER A 249 -20.90 -10.17 -28.53
N VAL A 250 -19.65 -10.57 -28.25
CA VAL A 250 -19.12 -10.61 -26.87
C VAL A 250 -19.15 -9.21 -26.24
N ALA A 251 -18.67 -8.19 -26.93
CA ALA A 251 -18.68 -6.81 -26.43
C ALA A 251 -20.11 -6.35 -26.06
N THR A 252 -21.10 -6.63 -26.92
CA THR A 252 -22.52 -6.31 -26.68
C THR A 252 -23.06 -6.98 -25.42
N LYS A 253 -22.71 -8.25 -25.16
CA LYS A 253 -23.10 -8.94 -23.91
C LYS A 253 -22.48 -8.27 -22.69
N ILE A 254 -21.19 -7.94 -22.75
CA ILE A 254 -20.48 -7.30 -21.63
C ILE A 254 -21.03 -5.90 -21.36
N HIS A 255 -21.37 -5.12 -22.38
CA HIS A 255 -22.07 -3.85 -22.21
C HIS A 255 -23.42 -4.04 -21.50
N SER A 256 -24.18 -5.06 -21.89
CA SER A 256 -25.48 -5.36 -21.27
C SER A 256 -25.34 -5.78 -19.81
N LEU A 257 -24.35 -6.61 -19.48
CA LEU A 257 -24.02 -6.97 -18.09
C LEU A 257 -23.62 -5.75 -17.27
N PHE A 258 -22.78 -4.88 -17.82
CA PHE A 258 -22.38 -3.66 -17.14
C PHE A 258 -23.57 -2.73 -16.88
N GLU A 259 -24.46 -2.55 -17.87
CA GLU A 259 -25.69 -1.78 -17.68
C GLU A 259 -26.59 -2.37 -16.60
N GLN A 260 -26.72 -3.70 -16.54
CA GLN A 260 -27.47 -4.38 -15.50
C GLN A 260 -26.85 -4.15 -14.11
N ALA A 261 -25.53 -4.28 -14.01
CA ALA A 261 -24.79 -4.04 -12.78
C ALA A 261 -25.02 -2.60 -12.27
N CYS A 262 -24.93 -1.60 -13.15
CA CYS A 262 -25.23 -0.20 -12.82
C CYS A 262 -26.68 0.03 -12.35
N ARG A 263 -27.65 -0.71 -12.91
CA ARG A 263 -29.05 -0.63 -12.47
C ARG A 263 -29.26 -1.23 -11.09
N ASN A 264 -28.58 -2.33 -10.80
CA ASN A 264 -28.66 -3.04 -9.53
C ASN A 264 -27.92 -2.31 -8.41
N ASP A 265 -26.86 -1.56 -8.73
CA ASP A 265 -26.13 -0.75 -7.78
C ASP A 265 -25.78 0.63 -8.33
N ARG A 266 -26.68 1.58 -8.06
CA ARG A 266 -26.55 2.98 -8.48
C ARG A 266 -25.55 3.78 -7.65
N THR A 267 -24.98 3.20 -6.59
CA THR A 267 -24.08 3.94 -5.70
C THR A 267 -22.66 4.02 -6.23
N ILE A 268 -22.27 3.11 -7.13
CA ILE A 268 -20.91 3.00 -7.66
C ILE A 268 -20.74 3.77 -8.98
N PHE A 269 -21.72 3.66 -9.89
CA PHE A 269 -21.68 4.33 -11.19
C PHE A 269 -22.91 5.23 -11.39
N PRO A 270 -22.72 6.48 -11.88
CA PRO A 270 -23.82 7.34 -12.29
C PRO A 270 -24.70 6.69 -13.37
N GLU A 271 -25.98 7.07 -13.41
CA GLU A 271 -26.92 6.60 -14.44
C GLU A 271 -26.45 7.03 -15.84
N GLY A 272 -26.43 6.08 -16.78
CA GLY A 272 -25.94 6.31 -18.14
C GLY A 272 -24.43 6.16 -18.32
N THR A 273 -23.67 5.78 -17.29
CA THR A 273 -22.25 5.43 -17.42
C THR A 273 -22.06 4.30 -18.42
N LYS A 274 -21.10 4.45 -19.33
CA LYS A 274 -20.76 3.43 -20.33
C LYS A 274 -19.33 2.94 -20.18
N LEU A 275 -19.12 1.72 -20.65
CA LEU A 275 -17.81 1.15 -20.89
C LEU A 275 -17.26 1.73 -22.21
N GLU A 276 -16.07 2.32 -22.16
CA GLU A 276 -15.40 3.02 -23.27
C GLU A 276 -14.11 2.29 -23.65
N LEU A 277 -14.30 1.06 -24.13
CA LEU A 277 -13.27 0.19 -24.67
C LEU A 277 -13.67 -0.27 -26.06
N SER A 278 -12.69 -0.52 -26.92
CA SER A 278 -12.97 -1.16 -28.20
C SER A 278 -13.37 -2.61 -27.98
N ASP A 279 -14.24 -3.13 -28.85
CA ASP A 279 -14.74 -4.51 -28.80
C ASP A 279 -13.60 -5.53 -28.68
N GLY A 280 -12.52 -5.32 -29.44
CA GLY A 280 -11.33 -6.17 -29.39
C GLY A 280 -10.65 -6.19 -28.02
N LYS A 281 -10.58 -5.06 -27.31
CA LYS A 281 -10.04 -5.01 -25.95
C LYS A 281 -10.95 -5.72 -24.96
N ILE A 282 -12.26 -5.51 -25.06
CA ILE A 282 -13.25 -6.18 -24.20
C ILE A 282 -13.11 -7.69 -24.34
N PHE A 283 -13.08 -8.18 -25.59
CA PHE A 283 -12.94 -9.60 -25.91
C PHE A 283 -11.67 -10.22 -25.31
N GLU A 284 -10.52 -9.56 -25.44
CA GLU A 284 -9.26 -10.04 -24.87
C GLU A 284 -9.26 -10.05 -23.33
N VAL A 285 -9.89 -9.06 -22.69
CA VAL A 285 -10.03 -9.06 -21.22
C VAL A 285 -10.96 -10.17 -20.74
N VAL A 286 -12.08 -10.41 -21.44
CA VAL A 286 -13.01 -11.52 -21.11
C VAL A 286 -12.29 -12.85 -21.18
N LYS A 287 -11.49 -13.11 -22.23
CA LYS A 287 -10.69 -14.34 -22.33
C LYS A 287 -9.78 -14.57 -21.12
N VAL A 288 -9.17 -13.50 -20.60
CA VAL A 288 -8.29 -13.60 -19.44
C VAL A 288 -9.07 -13.98 -18.18
N LEU A 289 -10.24 -13.36 -17.96
CA LEU A 289 -10.97 -13.43 -16.69
C LEU A 289 -12.09 -14.48 -16.64
N GLN A 290 -12.58 -15.00 -17.78
CA GLN A 290 -13.79 -15.85 -17.86
C GLN A 290 -13.77 -17.12 -17.00
N ALA A 291 -12.60 -17.70 -16.73
CA ALA A 291 -12.47 -18.96 -15.99
C ALA A 291 -12.40 -18.80 -14.46
N VAL A 292 -12.21 -17.56 -13.97
CA VAL A 292 -11.89 -17.29 -12.57
C VAL A 292 -13.14 -16.80 -11.86
N SER A 293 -13.45 -17.32 -10.66
CA SER A 293 -14.41 -16.66 -9.77
C SER A 293 -13.72 -15.59 -8.94
N ILE A 294 -14.30 -14.39 -8.92
CA ILE A 294 -13.90 -13.30 -8.04
C ILE A 294 -14.69 -13.37 -6.73
N THR A 295 -15.98 -13.72 -6.76
CA THR A 295 -16.83 -13.68 -5.56
C THR A 295 -16.56 -14.83 -4.60
N ASP A 296 -16.12 -15.98 -5.10
CA ASP A 296 -15.85 -17.18 -4.30
C ASP A 296 -14.38 -17.28 -3.86
N ALA A 297 -13.54 -16.35 -4.32
CA ALA A 297 -12.18 -16.23 -3.83
C ALA A 297 -12.21 -15.80 -2.36
N SER A 298 -11.37 -16.39 -1.52
CA SER A 298 -11.24 -15.97 -0.11
C SER A 298 -10.96 -14.46 -0.04
N ALA A 299 -11.59 -13.75 0.91
CA ALA A 299 -11.35 -12.33 1.13
C ALA A 299 -9.86 -11.98 1.19
N ASP A 300 -9.03 -12.84 1.81
CA ASP A 300 -7.58 -12.66 1.89
C ASP A 300 -6.88 -12.71 0.53
N SER A 301 -7.33 -13.60 -0.37
CA SER A 301 -6.80 -13.72 -1.73
C SER A 301 -7.17 -12.54 -2.62
N ILE A 302 -8.40 -12.02 -2.46
CA ILE A 302 -8.85 -10.80 -3.14
C ILE A 302 -8.02 -9.62 -2.65
N GLY A 303 -7.90 -9.44 -1.34
CA GLY A 303 -7.18 -8.32 -0.75
C GLY A 303 -5.72 -8.29 -1.18
N ALA A 304 -5.01 -9.40 -1.04
CA ALA A 304 -3.61 -9.47 -1.43
C ALA A 304 -3.39 -9.18 -2.92
N ALA A 305 -4.27 -9.68 -3.80
CA ALA A 305 -4.16 -9.48 -5.24
C ALA A 305 -4.45 -8.03 -5.65
N PHE A 306 -5.52 -7.45 -5.11
CA PHE A 306 -5.90 -6.07 -5.37
C PHE A 306 -4.90 -5.09 -4.77
N GLU A 307 -4.35 -5.35 -3.59
CA GLU A 307 -3.33 -4.50 -2.98
C GLU A 307 -2.03 -4.45 -3.76
N SER A 308 -1.52 -5.61 -4.18
CA SER A 308 -0.32 -5.65 -5.03
C SER A 308 -0.56 -4.87 -6.32
N PHE A 309 -1.76 -5.01 -6.89
CA PHE A 309 -2.17 -4.31 -8.10
C PHE A 309 -2.32 -2.80 -7.90
N PHE A 310 -3.16 -2.35 -6.95
CA PHE A 310 -3.37 -0.95 -6.58
C PHE A 310 -2.06 -0.28 -6.22
N GLY A 311 -1.25 -0.94 -5.40
CA GLY A 311 0.10 -0.48 -5.14
C GLY A 311 0.85 -0.28 -6.46
N SER A 312 0.94 -1.26 -7.34
CA SER A 312 1.74 -1.15 -8.57
C SER A 312 1.25 -0.13 -9.60
N VAL A 313 -0.07 0.04 -9.76
CA VAL A 313 -0.66 0.91 -10.80
C VAL A 313 -0.68 2.36 -10.36
N PHE A 314 -0.96 2.61 -9.08
CA PHE A 314 -1.07 3.96 -8.56
C PHE A 314 0.25 4.49 -7.99
N ARG A 315 1.30 3.64 -7.89
CA ARG A 315 2.70 4.08 -7.67
C ARG A 315 3.24 4.70 -8.97
N GLY A 316 3.39 6.02 -9.00
CA GLY A 316 4.08 6.73 -10.10
C GLY A 316 3.38 8.02 -10.53
N GLU A 317 2.53 7.92 -11.56
CA GLU A 317 2.10 9.06 -12.39
C GLU A 317 1.03 9.98 -11.77
N LEU A 318 0.37 9.57 -10.67
CA LEU A 318 -0.76 10.31 -10.08
C LEU A 318 -0.42 11.11 -8.82
N GLY A 319 0.78 10.97 -8.27
CA GLY A 319 1.18 11.68 -7.05
C GLY A 319 0.36 11.37 -5.79
N GLN A 320 -0.47 10.32 -5.81
CA GLN A 320 -1.37 9.96 -4.70
C GLN A 320 -0.69 9.00 -3.72
N TYR A 321 -0.61 9.41 -2.45
CA TYR A 321 0.10 8.68 -1.40
C TYR A 321 -0.83 7.70 -0.67
N PHE A 322 -0.82 6.43 -1.05
CA PHE A 322 -1.59 5.42 -0.31
C PHE A 322 -0.95 5.08 1.03
N THR A 323 -1.79 4.96 2.06
CA THR A 323 -1.39 4.47 3.38
C THR A 323 -1.04 2.99 3.30
N MET A 324 0.17 2.65 3.75
CA MET A 324 0.62 1.27 3.82
C MET A 324 -0.22 0.49 4.84
N ARG A 325 -0.54 -0.77 4.50
CA ARG A 325 -1.44 -1.61 5.29
C ARG A 325 -0.99 -1.81 6.73
N GLN A 326 0.33 -1.86 6.97
CA GLN A 326 0.89 -1.96 8.31
C GLN A 326 0.53 -0.76 9.17
N LEU A 327 0.58 0.45 8.60
CA LEU A 327 0.20 1.66 9.32
C LEU A 327 -1.30 1.69 9.59
N ALA A 328 -2.12 1.37 8.57
CA ALA A 328 -3.57 1.32 8.72
C ALA A 328 -4.01 0.32 9.79
N ARG A 329 -3.43 -0.90 9.77
CA ARG A 329 -3.69 -1.94 10.76
C ARG A 329 -3.36 -1.49 12.17
N PHE A 330 -2.18 -0.92 12.36
CA PHE A 330 -1.71 -0.43 13.65
C PHE A 330 -2.62 0.67 14.20
N THR A 331 -3.00 1.66 13.38
CA THR A 331 -3.91 2.74 13.80
C THR A 331 -5.27 2.20 14.21
N VAL A 332 -5.86 1.30 13.42
CA VAL A 332 -7.16 0.68 13.72
C VAL A 332 -7.08 -0.14 15.02
N ALA A 333 -5.98 -0.87 15.24
CA ALA A 333 -5.76 -1.66 16.44
C ALA A 333 -5.65 -0.81 17.71
N MET A 334 -4.90 0.31 17.67
CA MET A 334 -4.77 1.24 18.79
C MET A 334 -6.08 1.97 19.13
N LEU A 335 -6.96 2.16 18.15
CA LEU A 335 -8.29 2.72 18.38
C LEU A 335 -9.27 1.73 19.02
N ASP A 336 -8.93 0.44 19.07
CA ASP A 336 -9.77 -0.63 19.63
C ASP A 336 -11.21 -0.56 19.09
N ILE A 337 -11.33 -0.76 17.77
CA ILE A 337 -12.61 -0.65 17.04
C ILE A 337 -13.37 -1.96 17.11
N ASP A 338 -14.64 -1.91 17.51
CA ASP A 338 -15.53 -3.07 17.58
C ASP A 338 -16.81 -2.93 16.72
N ASN A 339 -17.69 -3.94 16.75
CA ASN A 339 -18.91 -3.95 15.95
C ASN A 339 -20.03 -3.00 16.47
N ASN A 340 -19.79 -2.29 17.58
CA ASN A 340 -20.68 -1.27 18.15
C ASN A 340 -20.35 0.12 17.62
N ASP A 341 -19.10 0.36 17.25
CA ASP A 341 -18.58 1.65 16.79
C ASP A 341 -19.18 2.15 15.48
N TYR A 342 -19.34 3.48 15.37
CA TYR A 342 -19.60 4.20 14.13
C TYR A 342 -18.29 4.84 13.66
N VAL A 343 -17.80 4.40 12.50
CA VAL A 343 -16.46 4.73 12.00
C VAL A 343 -16.55 5.53 10.71
N ILE A 344 -15.75 6.59 10.61
CA ILE A 344 -15.59 7.35 9.37
C ILE A 344 -14.12 7.55 9.00
N ASP A 345 -13.83 7.46 7.70
CA ASP A 345 -12.61 8.02 7.10
C ASP A 345 -12.96 9.24 6.23
N PRO A 346 -12.66 10.47 6.67
CA PRO A 346 -13.01 11.69 5.94
C PRO A 346 -12.13 11.91 4.70
N THR A 347 -11.06 11.14 4.52
CA THR A 347 -10.12 11.25 3.39
C THR A 347 -9.76 9.85 2.90
N SER A 348 -10.80 9.09 2.53
CA SER A 348 -10.75 7.63 2.43
C SER A 348 -9.88 7.08 1.30
N GLY A 349 -9.58 7.85 0.25
CA GLY A 349 -8.73 7.40 -0.85
C GLY A 349 -9.28 6.14 -1.50
N SER A 350 -8.49 5.05 -1.51
CA SER A 350 -8.93 3.72 -1.97
C SER A 350 -9.59 2.85 -0.90
N GLY A 351 -9.83 3.39 0.30
CA GLY A 351 -10.50 2.69 1.41
C GLY A 351 -9.59 1.83 2.28
N GLY A 352 -8.28 2.10 2.30
CA GLY A 352 -7.31 1.26 3.04
C GLY A 352 -7.60 1.15 4.55
N PHE A 353 -7.94 2.26 5.21
CA PHE A 353 -8.34 2.23 6.62
C PHE A 353 -9.69 1.53 6.82
N LEU A 354 -10.69 1.86 6.00
CA LEU A 354 -12.03 1.28 6.10
C LEU A 354 -12.00 -0.25 5.90
N LEU A 355 -11.15 -0.73 4.99
CA LEU A 355 -10.93 -2.16 4.81
C LEU A 355 -10.30 -2.81 6.06
N GLU A 356 -9.30 -2.18 6.67
CA GLU A 356 -8.70 -2.67 7.92
C GLU A 356 -9.69 -2.68 9.09
N VAL A 357 -10.56 -1.67 9.18
CA VAL A 357 -11.67 -1.63 10.15
C VAL A 357 -12.55 -2.87 10.00
N LEU A 358 -13.02 -3.15 8.78
CA LEU A 358 -13.85 -4.31 8.49
C LEU A 358 -13.16 -5.63 8.88
N LEU A 359 -11.91 -5.80 8.45
CA LEU A 359 -11.19 -7.05 8.65
C LEU A 359 -10.88 -7.33 10.12
N GLN A 360 -10.50 -6.32 10.91
CA GLN A 360 -10.23 -6.51 12.33
C GLN A 360 -11.51 -6.79 13.13
N VAL A 361 -12.60 -6.06 12.87
CA VAL A 361 -13.90 -6.33 13.51
C VAL A 361 -14.39 -7.73 13.14
N TRP A 362 -14.28 -8.12 11.88
CA TRP A 362 -14.67 -9.46 11.44
C TRP A 362 -13.84 -10.56 12.08
N HIS A 363 -12.53 -10.37 12.22
CA HIS A 363 -11.68 -11.33 12.90
C HIS A 363 -12.10 -11.51 14.37
N SER A 364 -12.38 -10.40 15.07
CA SER A 364 -12.91 -10.42 16.43
C SER A 364 -14.26 -11.14 16.52
N LEU A 365 -15.17 -10.88 15.56
CA LEU A 365 -16.46 -11.56 15.47
C LEU A 365 -16.32 -13.06 15.17
N ASP A 366 -15.40 -13.46 14.30
CA ASP A 366 -15.12 -14.86 13.97
C ASP A 366 -14.69 -15.65 15.20
N ILE A 367 -13.85 -15.05 16.05
CA ILE A 367 -13.42 -15.65 17.32
C ILE A 367 -14.60 -15.68 18.31
N LYS A 368 -15.26 -14.53 18.53
CA LYS A 368 -16.30 -14.36 19.55
C LYS A 368 -17.56 -15.18 19.29
N TYR A 369 -17.90 -15.42 18.02
CA TYR A 369 -19.12 -16.10 17.59
C TYR A 369 -18.86 -17.34 16.73
N ALA A 370 -17.68 -17.95 16.85
CA ALA A 370 -17.32 -19.18 16.13
C ALA A 370 -18.44 -20.24 16.17
N GLY A 371 -18.80 -20.76 14.99
CA GLY A 371 -19.82 -21.81 14.84
C GLY A 371 -21.28 -21.34 14.90
N ARG A 372 -21.56 -20.02 14.94
CA ARG A 372 -22.93 -19.48 14.89
C ARG A 372 -23.36 -19.13 13.46
N ALA A 373 -24.62 -19.43 13.12
CA ALA A 373 -25.18 -19.16 11.79
C ALA A 373 -25.34 -17.67 11.46
N GLU A 374 -25.62 -16.82 12.47
CA GLU A 374 -25.86 -15.38 12.28
C GLU A 374 -24.59 -14.54 12.10
N LEU A 375 -23.40 -15.16 12.11
CA LEU A 375 -22.11 -14.46 12.01
C LEU A 375 -22.02 -13.58 10.75
N SER A 376 -22.43 -14.12 9.60
CA SER A 376 -22.47 -13.36 8.34
C SER A 376 -23.37 -12.13 8.42
N ARG A 377 -24.47 -12.20 9.17
CA ARG A 377 -25.38 -11.07 9.36
C ARG A 377 -24.73 -9.97 10.20
N TYR A 378 -24.06 -10.30 11.31
CA TYR A 378 -23.36 -9.28 12.12
C TYR A 378 -22.28 -8.55 11.34
N LYS A 379 -21.52 -9.29 10.52
CA LYS A 379 -20.49 -8.72 9.65
C LYS A 379 -21.08 -7.74 8.62
N ASN A 380 -22.17 -8.15 7.96
CA ASN A 380 -22.89 -7.31 6.99
C ASN A 380 -23.55 -6.09 7.64
N ASP A 381 -24.21 -6.27 8.79
CA ASP A 381 -24.89 -5.18 9.49
C ASP A 381 -23.90 -4.08 9.93
N PHE A 382 -22.70 -4.48 10.39
CA PHE A 382 -21.62 -3.55 10.71
C PHE A 382 -21.14 -2.78 9.47
N ALA A 383 -20.78 -3.49 8.40
CA ALA A 383 -20.27 -2.89 7.17
C ALA A 383 -21.28 -1.92 6.53
N LEU A 384 -22.56 -2.32 6.48
CA LEU A 384 -23.62 -1.57 5.80
C LEU A 384 -24.11 -0.35 6.58
N HIS A 385 -24.05 -0.35 7.91
CA HIS A 385 -24.68 0.70 8.73
C HIS A 385 -23.69 1.53 9.57
N LYS A 386 -22.44 1.10 9.71
CA LYS A 386 -21.51 1.68 10.69
C LYS A 386 -20.16 2.11 10.16
N VAL A 387 -19.81 1.78 8.92
CA VAL A 387 -18.56 2.18 8.29
C VAL A 387 -18.86 3.20 7.19
N PHE A 388 -18.21 4.36 7.23
CA PHE A 388 -18.47 5.51 6.36
C PHE A 388 -17.17 6.09 5.80
N GLY A 389 -17.25 6.77 4.66
CA GLY A 389 -16.09 7.44 4.08
C GLY A 389 -16.46 8.65 3.21
N ILE A 390 -15.54 9.61 3.13
CA ILE A 390 -15.61 10.73 2.21
C ILE A 390 -14.35 10.69 1.33
N GLU A 391 -14.52 10.96 0.04
CA GLU A 391 -13.41 11.08 -0.91
C GLU A 391 -13.76 12.14 -1.97
N ILE A 392 -12.95 13.18 -2.05
CA ILE A 392 -13.23 14.32 -2.95
C ILE A 392 -13.08 13.94 -4.42
N HIS A 393 -12.19 12.99 -4.75
CA HIS A 393 -11.97 12.58 -6.13
C HIS A 393 -12.89 11.41 -6.53
N GLU A 394 -13.83 11.66 -7.46
CA GLU A 394 -14.86 10.68 -7.84
C GLU A 394 -14.30 9.29 -8.23
N ILE A 395 -13.22 9.24 -9.01
CA ILE A 395 -12.57 7.97 -9.41
C ILE A 395 -12.02 7.20 -8.19
N LEU A 396 -11.41 7.89 -7.23
CA LEU A 396 -10.92 7.26 -6.00
C LEU A 396 -12.06 6.79 -5.12
N ALA A 397 -13.14 7.58 -5.01
CA ALA A 397 -14.34 7.16 -4.31
C ALA A 397 -14.92 5.87 -4.90
N ARG A 398 -14.92 5.73 -6.24
CA ARG A 398 -15.31 4.47 -6.91
C ARG A 398 -14.36 3.32 -6.58
N ILE A 399 -13.05 3.58 -6.54
CA ILE A 399 -12.05 2.59 -6.11
C ILE A 399 -12.32 2.11 -4.69
N CYS A 400 -12.54 3.04 -3.76
CA CYS A 400 -12.90 2.72 -2.37
C CYS A 400 -14.15 1.84 -2.32
N LYS A 401 -15.21 2.23 -3.04
CA LYS A 401 -16.45 1.47 -3.12
C LYS A 401 -16.22 0.04 -3.63
N ILE A 402 -15.46 -0.11 -4.70
CA ILE A 402 -15.15 -1.43 -5.26
C ILE A 402 -14.32 -2.25 -4.28
N ASN A 403 -13.31 -1.64 -3.65
CA ASN A 403 -12.46 -2.31 -2.68
C ASN A 403 -13.31 -2.87 -1.52
N LEU A 404 -14.20 -2.04 -0.95
CA LEU A 404 -15.12 -2.49 0.10
C LEU A 404 -16.09 -3.57 -0.42
N LEU A 405 -16.72 -3.37 -1.57
CA LEU A 405 -17.68 -4.34 -2.14
C LEU A 405 -17.06 -5.73 -2.36
N LEU A 406 -15.85 -5.78 -2.90
CA LEU A 406 -15.13 -7.03 -3.16
C LEU A 406 -14.81 -7.77 -1.87
N HIS A 407 -14.64 -7.03 -0.78
CA HIS A 407 -14.36 -7.55 0.54
C HIS A 407 -15.60 -7.80 1.41
N HIS A 408 -16.82 -7.58 0.88
CA HIS A 408 -18.16 -7.64 1.51
C HIS A 408 -18.79 -6.25 1.82
N ASP A 409 -20.11 -6.16 1.68
CA ASP A 409 -20.90 -4.94 1.44
C ASP A 409 -20.79 -3.84 2.54
N GLY A 410 -19.97 -2.82 2.27
CA GLY A 410 -19.93 -1.53 3.00
C GLY A 410 -19.74 -0.31 2.07
N HIS A 411 -19.79 -0.53 0.75
CA HIS A 411 -19.52 0.49 -0.25
C HIS A 411 -20.64 1.54 -0.35
N THR A 412 -21.82 1.22 0.15
CA THR A 412 -22.95 2.15 0.11
C THR A 412 -22.70 3.41 0.94
N ASN A 413 -21.74 3.43 1.86
CA ASN A 413 -21.54 4.55 2.77
C ASN A 413 -20.36 5.46 2.42
N ILE A 414 -19.94 5.42 1.16
CA ILE A 414 -18.85 6.26 0.64
C ILE A 414 -19.44 7.43 -0.17
N GLU A 415 -19.19 8.64 0.29
CA GLU A 415 -19.55 9.89 -0.40
C GLU A 415 -18.38 10.36 -1.26
N GLY A 416 -18.59 10.34 -2.57
CA GLY A 416 -17.62 10.85 -3.55
C GLY A 416 -17.93 12.29 -3.95
N ASP A 417 -16.93 13.02 -4.46
CA ASP A 417 -17.11 14.37 -5.03
C ASP A 417 -17.65 15.38 -4.00
N ARG A 418 -17.18 15.24 -2.76
CA ARG A 418 -17.51 16.14 -1.66
C ARG A 418 -16.28 16.49 -0.85
N SER A 419 -16.20 17.75 -0.47
CA SER A 419 -15.25 18.17 0.55
C SER A 419 -15.57 17.55 1.91
N CYS A 420 -14.56 16.90 2.47
CA CYS A 420 -14.53 16.45 3.85
C CYS A 420 -14.70 17.58 4.88
N LEU A 421 -14.56 18.85 4.47
CA LEU A 421 -14.73 20.02 5.31
C LEU A 421 -16.20 20.41 5.51
N ASP A 422 -17.17 19.76 4.88
CA ASP A 422 -18.59 19.97 5.17
C ASP A 422 -19.10 19.04 6.29
N GLN A 423 -19.97 19.54 7.18
CA GLN A 423 -20.57 18.74 8.25
C GLN A 423 -21.75 17.90 7.78
N ARG A 424 -22.39 18.29 6.67
CA ARG A 424 -23.58 17.60 6.17
C ARG A 424 -23.14 16.56 5.14
N PHE A 425 -23.89 15.48 5.04
CA PHE A 425 -23.79 14.53 3.93
C PHE A 425 -24.86 14.87 2.88
N ASN A 426 -24.57 14.66 1.60
CA ASN A 426 -25.48 15.00 0.49
C ASN A 426 -26.55 13.93 0.45
N LEU A 427 -26.10 12.70 0.69
CA LEU A 427 -26.97 11.56 0.88
C LEU A 427 -27.52 11.64 2.30
N THR A 428 -28.81 11.99 2.42
CA THR A 428 -29.51 12.05 3.72
C THR A 428 -29.42 10.74 4.50
N ARG A 429 -29.29 9.59 3.81
CA ARG A 429 -29.07 8.28 4.45
C ARG A 429 -27.70 8.12 5.10
N LEU A 430 -26.71 8.91 4.68
CA LEU A 430 -25.36 8.96 5.27
C LEU A 430 -25.24 10.01 6.36
N SER A 431 -26.22 10.92 6.44
CA SER A 431 -26.30 11.84 7.57
C SER A 431 -26.52 11.04 8.84
N PRO A 432 -25.62 11.11 9.82
CA PRO A 432 -25.86 10.45 11.09
C PRO A 432 -27.12 11.03 11.74
N PHE A 433 -28.18 10.24 11.82
CA PHE A 433 -29.40 10.64 12.52
C PHE A 433 -29.09 10.67 14.03
N GLY A 434 -28.77 11.85 14.55
CA GLY A 434 -28.65 12.10 15.99
C GLY A 434 -27.37 11.62 16.69
N ASN A 435 -26.50 10.84 16.04
CA ASN A 435 -25.29 10.27 16.66
C ASN A 435 -24.03 10.60 15.85
N LYS A 436 -23.15 11.44 16.41
CA LYS A 436 -21.81 11.69 15.88
C LYS A 436 -20.97 10.38 15.89
N PHE A 437 -19.87 10.33 15.16
CA PHE A 437 -19.05 9.11 15.02
C PHE A 437 -18.30 8.78 16.33
N THR A 438 -18.20 7.49 16.67
CA THR A 438 -17.40 7.03 17.83
C THR A 438 -15.92 6.99 17.47
N LYS A 439 -15.58 6.69 16.21
CA LYS A 439 -14.22 6.57 15.72
C LYS A 439 -14.02 7.32 14.41
N VAL A 440 -12.87 8.00 14.28
CA VAL A 440 -12.40 8.56 13.00
C VAL A 440 -11.01 8.00 12.70
N VAL A 441 -10.79 7.54 11.49
CA VAL A 441 -9.48 7.08 10.99
C VAL A 441 -9.12 7.86 9.75
N GLY A 442 -7.84 8.03 9.43
CA GLY A 442 -7.50 8.67 8.16
C GLY A 442 -6.06 9.09 8.00
N ASN A 443 -5.75 9.50 6.79
CA ASN A 443 -4.49 10.10 6.39
C ASN A 443 -4.81 11.31 5.50
N PRO A 444 -5.06 12.50 6.09
CA PRO A 444 -5.39 13.70 5.34
C PRO A 444 -4.31 14.07 4.31
N PRO A 445 -4.65 14.76 3.20
CA PRO A 445 -3.65 15.26 2.26
C PRO A 445 -2.68 16.25 2.95
N PHE A 446 -1.41 16.24 2.55
CA PHE A 446 -0.37 17.06 3.18
C PHE A 446 0.11 18.16 2.25
N GLY A 447 0.20 19.39 2.77
CA GLY A 447 0.88 20.49 2.08
C GLY A 447 0.03 21.25 1.06
N ASP A 448 -1.23 20.85 0.88
CA ASP A 448 -2.24 21.67 0.22
C ASP A 448 -2.71 22.77 1.18
N GLU A 449 -3.06 23.93 0.66
CA GLU A 449 -3.60 25.04 1.46
C GLU A 449 -5.08 25.25 1.10
N VAL A 450 -5.92 25.44 2.13
CA VAL A 450 -7.30 25.89 1.98
C VAL A 450 -7.30 27.41 2.15
N ALA A 451 -7.72 28.12 1.10
CA ALA A 451 -7.84 29.56 1.09
C ALA A 451 -9.29 30.00 1.27
N ASP A 452 -9.49 31.22 1.76
CA ASP A 452 -10.83 31.81 1.80
C ASP A 452 -11.41 31.98 0.38
N GLY A 453 -12.67 31.59 0.20
CA GLY A 453 -13.34 31.55 -1.11
C GLY A 453 -12.99 30.34 -2.00
N ASP A 454 -12.26 29.34 -1.50
CA ASP A 454 -12.05 28.07 -2.19
C ASP A 454 -13.30 27.17 -2.05
N ASP A 455 -14.32 27.43 -2.88
CA ASP A 455 -15.61 26.73 -2.82
C ASP A 455 -15.48 25.21 -3.04
N ASP A 456 -14.48 24.76 -3.82
CA ASP A 456 -14.24 23.34 -4.11
C ASP A 456 -13.80 22.60 -2.83
N LEU A 457 -12.92 23.22 -2.03
CA LEU A 457 -12.45 22.65 -0.76
C LEU A 457 -13.32 22.98 0.45
N LEU A 458 -13.98 24.13 0.50
CA LEU A 458 -14.78 24.53 1.67
C LEU A 458 -16.24 24.05 1.58
N GLY A 459 -16.71 23.70 0.38
CA GLY A 459 -18.08 23.31 0.13
C GLY A 459 -19.03 24.45 0.49
N SER A 460 -19.92 24.21 1.46
CA SER A 460 -20.87 25.22 1.94
C SER A 460 -20.36 26.12 3.08
N ASN A 461 -19.11 25.92 3.53
CA ASN A 461 -18.50 26.69 4.61
C ASN A 461 -17.68 27.85 4.07
N THR A 462 -17.33 28.78 4.96
CA THR A 462 -16.23 29.74 4.78
C THR A 462 -15.09 29.39 5.72
N LEU A 463 -13.90 29.92 5.45
CA LEU A 463 -12.73 29.65 6.30
C LEU A 463 -12.94 30.15 7.74
N GLU A 464 -13.75 31.20 7.93
CA GLU A 464 -14.15 31.74 9.23
C GLU A 464 -14.93 30.75 10.10
N ASN A 465 -15.49 29.67 9.52
CA ASN A 465 -16.16 28.62 10.29
C ASN A 465 -15.19 27.73 11.08
N PHE A 466 -13.88 27.85 10.88
CA PHE A 466 -12.86 27.03 11.53
C PHE A 466 -12.04 27.84 12.54
N GLN A 467 -12.02 27.40 13.79
CA GLN A 467 -11.22 27.99 14.86
C GLN A 467 -9.73 27.99 14.53
N VAL A 468 -9.22 26.94 13.87
CA VAL A 468 -7.81 26.86 13.45
C VAL A 468 -7.46 27.87 12.36
N ALA A 469 -8.44 28.49 11.72
CA ALA A 469 -8.25 29.46 10.64
C ALA A 469 -8.61 30.89 11.03
N ASP A 470 -9.11 31.13 12.23
CA ASP A 470 -9.44 32.45 12.74
C ASP A 470 -8.27 33.45 12.55
N GLY A 471 -8.57 34.62 12.00
CA GLY A 471 -7.58 35.65 11.66
C GLY A 471 -6.63 35.33 10.49
N ARG A 472 -6.92 34.29 9.68
CA ARG A 472 -6.10 33.90 8.51
C ARG A 472 -6.90 33.86 7.23
N SER A 473 -6.24 34.18 6.12
CA SER A 473 -6.78 34.04 4.77
C SER A 473 -6.52 32.67 4.13
N LYS A 474 -5.62 31.87 4.73
CA LYS A 474 -5.28 30.52 4.29
C LYS A 474 -4.70 29.68 5.43
N VAL A 475 -4.94 28.37 5.38
CA VAL A 475 -4.38 27.38 6.32
C VAL A 475 -4.01 26.09 5.58
N PRO A 476 -3.06 25.29 6.09
CA PRO A 476 -2.86 23.92 5.61
C PRO A 476 -4.15 23.10 5.72
N SER A 477 -4.49 22.34 4.67
CA SER A 477 -5.75 21.59 4.60
C SER A 477 -5.89 20.59 5.74
N GLU A 478 -4.79 19.93 6.13
CA GLU A 478 -4.76 18.99 7.24
C GLU A 478 -5.17 19.63 8.58
N HIS A 479 -4.94 20.93 8.78
CA HIS A 479 -5.35 21.61 10.02
C HIS A 479 -6.87 21.76 10.10
N ALA A 480 -7.52 22.16 9.00
CA ALA A 480 -8.97 22.27 8.92
C ALA A 480 -9.65 20.89 9.01
N ILE A 481 -9.03 19.88 8.41
CA ILE A 481 -9.50 18.49 8.48
C ILE A 481 -9.41 17.95 9.91
N ILE A 482 -8.36 18.26 10.68
CA ILE A 482 -8.28 17.89 12.11
C ILE A 482 -9.45 18.48 12.90
N GLU A 483 -9.73 19.78 12.74
CA GLU A 483 -10.88 20.41 13.40
C GLU A 483 -12.20 19.72 13.01
N ARG A 484 -12.35 19.39 11.73
CA ARG A 484 -13.53 18.69 11.25
C ARG A 484 -13.64 17.25 11.79
N CYS A 485 -12.52 16.54 11.95
CA CYS A 485 -12.50 15.23 12.61
C CYS A 485 -13.00 15.34 14.06
N VAL A 486 -12.57 16.37 14.80
CA VAL A 486 -13.09 16.65 16.15
C VAL A 486 -14.60 16.93 16.10
N ASP A 487 -15.09 17.66 15.12
CA ASP A 487 -16.53 17.94 14.99
C ASP A 487 -17.37 16.69 14.69
N PHE A 488 -16.85 15.80 13.85
CA PHE A 488 -17.47 14.52 13.50
C PHE A 488 -17.58 13.57 14.70
N LEU A 489 -16.70 13.69 15.69
CA LEU A 489 -16.72 12.83 16.87
C LEU A 489 -17.85 13.18 17.85
N GLU A 490 -18.48 12.13 18.40
CA GLU A 490 -19.31 12.24 19.60
C GLU A 490 -18.45 12.54 20.84
N PRO A 491 -19.03 13.02 21.95
CA PRO A 491 -18.29 13.13 23.21
C PRO A 491 -17.68 11.77 23.59
N ASN A 492 -16.40 11.74 23.97
CA ASN A 492 -15.59 10.53 24.17
C ASN A 492 -15.21 9.74 22.90
N GLY A 493 -15.66 10.17 21.72
CA GLY A 493 -15.20 9.60 20.46
C GLY A 493 -13.69 9.79 20.29
N ARG A 494 -13.05 8.88 19.56
CA ARG A 494 -11.60 8.83 19.38
C ARG A 494 -11.21 8.93 17.90
N PHE A 495 -10.11 9.57 17.58
CA PHE A 495 -9.55 9.50 16.22
C PHE A 495 -8.10 9.03 16.21
N GLY A 496 -7.69 8.42 15.10
CA GLY A 496 -6.33 8.07 14.77
C GLY A 496 -5.97 8.60 13.39
N LEU A 497 -5.14 9.65 13.33
CA LEU A 497 -4.78 10.33 12.08
C LEU A 497 -3.28 10.30 11.83
N ILE A 498 -2.89 10.01 10.59
CA ILE A 498 -1.51 10.17 10.13
C ILE A 498 -1.30 11.62 9.71
N LEU A 499 -0.33 12.30 10.32
CA LEU A 499 -0.13 13.74 10.17
C LEU A 499 1.36 14.07 9.95
N PRO A 500 1.68 15.18 9.28
CA PRO A 500 3.08 15.58 9.07
C PRO A 500 3.73 15.94 10.41
N ASP A 501 5.00 15.54 10.59
CA ASP A 501 5.73 15.76 11.85
C ASP A 501 5.83 17.26 12.23
N GLY A 502 5.79 18.13 11.20
CA GLY A 502 5.75 19.58 11.35
C GLY A 502 4.60 20.09 12.22
N LEU A 503 3.42 19.43 12.21
CA LEU A 503 2.31 19.79 13.08
C LEU A 503 2.69 19.73 14.56
N PHE A 504 3.56 18.80 14.93
CA PHE A 504 3.95 18.56 16.33
C PHE A 504 5.14 19.41 16.75
N ASN A 505 6.02 19.81 15.83
CA ASN A 505 7.27 20.50 16.18
C ASN A 505 7.42 21.94 15.65
N ASN A 506 6.79 22.32 14.53
CA ASN A 506 7.04 23.63 13.92
C ASN A 506 6.69 24.78 14.87
N HIS A 507 7.58 25.77 14.89
CA HIS A 507 7.46 26.98 15.68
C HIS A 507 6.87 28.13 14.86
N GLY A 508 6.35 29.14 15.56
CA GLY A 508 5.94 30.40 14.98
C GLY A 508 4.53 30.38 14.41
N GLU A 509 3.83 31.49 14.63
CA GLU A 509 2.45 31.66 14.20
C GLU A 509 2.29 31.52 12.68
N LEU A 510 3.29 31.87 11.86
CA LEU A 510 3.19 31.72 10.40
C LEU A 510 2.88 30.28 9.94
N SER A 511 3.34 29.25 10.68
CA SER A 511 3.09 27.85 10.35
C SER A 511 1.66 27.35 10.64
N ASN A 512 0.89 28.11 11.42
CA ASN A 512 -0.40 27.71 12.00
C ASN A 512 -0.35 26.50 12.98
N CYS A 513 0.80 25.84 13.13
CA CYS A 513 0.91 24.63 13.93
C CYS A 513 0.65 24.87 15.44
N PRO A 514 1.17 25.94 16.08
CA PRO A 514 0.83 26.24 17.48
C PRO A 514 -0.68 26.44 17.71
N LYS A 515 -1.37 27.14 16.79
CA LYS A 515 -2.82 27.37 16.87
C LYS A 515 -3.61 26.06 16.79
N THR A 516 -3.22 25.14 15.90
CA THR A 516 -3.83 23.80 15.82
C THR A 516 -3.56 22.97 17.07
N ARG A 517 -2.36 23.06 17.67
CA ARG A 517 -2.05 22.39 18.95
C ARG A 517 -2.90 22.94 20.10
N ARG A 518 -3.10 24.27 20.19
CA ARG A 518 -4.05 24.90 21.13
C ARG A 518 -5.47 24.39 20.91
N PHE A 519 -5.92 24.30 19.66
CA PHE A 519 -7.25 23.76 19.35
C PHE A 519 -7.43 22.32 19.87
N LEU A 520 -6.44 21.44 19.67
CA LEU A 520 -6.50 20.05 20.14
C LEU A 520 -6.68 19.99 21.66
N VAL A 521 -5.80 20.63 22.43
CA VAL A 521 -5.85 20.57 23.92
C VAL A 521 -7.09 21.25 24.52
N LYS A 522 -7.71 22.19 23.80
CA LYS A 522 -8.98 22.83 24.21
C LYS A 522 -10.22 21.96 23.96
N ASN A 523 -10.11 20.91 23.14
CA ASN A 523 -11.27 20.11 22.70
C ASN A 523 -11.18 18.62 23.04
N GLY A 524 -10.05 18.14 23.59
CA GLY A 524 -9.91 16.75 24.01
C GLY A 524 -8.57 16.40 24.63
N GLN A 525 -8.35 15.10 24.75
CA GLN A 525 -7.14 14.50 25.28
C GLN A 525 -6.29 13.91 24.15
N ILE A 526 -5.00 14.23 24.17
CA ILE A 526 -4.01 13.56 23.33
C ILE A 526 -3.67 12.24 24.03
N GLU A 527 -4.10 11.11 23.48
CA GLU A 527 -3.88 9.80 24.11
C GLU A 527 -2.50 9.25 23.76
N ALA A 528 -2.11 9.38 22.49
CA ALA A 528 -0.82 8.90 22.03
C ALA A 528 -0.31 9.65 20.80
N ILE A 529 1.02 9.75 20.67
CA ILE A 529 1.68 10.18 19.44
C ILE A 529 2.79 9.17 19.11
N VAL A 530 2.71 8.56 17.92
CA VAL A 530 3.69 7.57 17.46
C VAL A 530 4.44 8.14 16.26
N SER A 531 5.73 8.44 16.44
CA SER A 531 6.58 8.97 15.37
C SER A 531 6.98 7.85 14.41
N LEU A 532 6.78 8.09 13.11
CA LEU A 532 7.10 7.13 12.06
C LEU A 532 8.49 7.44 11.45
N PRO A 533 9.18 6.43 10.90
CA PRO A 533 10.48 6.66 10.31
C PRO A 533 10.36 7.46 9.00
N ASP A 534 11.41 8.20 8.64
CA ASP A 534 11.49 9.07 7.44
C ASP A 534 11.18 8.33 6.11
N HIS A 535 11.20 7.01 6.09
CA HIS A 535 10.93 6.18 4.92
C HIS A 535 9.51 5.61 4.86
N ALA A 536 8.67 5.87 5.87
CA ALA A 536 7.32 5.32 5.96
C ALA A 536 6.49 5.58 4.69
N PHE A 537 6.61 6.79 4.12
CA PHE A 537 5.87 7.18 2.91
C PHE A 537 6.77 7.45 1.68
N ARG A 538 8.09 7.19 1.76
CA ARG A 538 9.04 7.42 0.64
C ARG A 538 8.66 6.63 -0.61
N LYS A 539 8.20 5.39 -0.44
CA LYS A 539 7.78 4.53 -1.55
C LYS A 539 6.53 5.06 -2.27
N SER A 540 5.67 5.76 -1.54
CA SER A 540 4.50 6.43 -2.11
C SER A 540 4.91 7.71 -2.85
N GLY A 541 6.14 8.20 -2.66
CA GLY A 541 6.73 9.39 -3.29
C GLY A 541 6.86 10.59 -2.33
N ALA A 542 6.35 10.48 -1.10
CA ALA A 542 6.37 11.56 -0.13
C ALA A 542 7.70 11.57 0.64
N GLN A 543 8.29 12.74 0.80
CA GLN A 543 9.56 12.90 1.54
C GLN A 543 9.35 13.26 3.02
N ASN A 544 8.11 13.51 3.43
CA ASN A 544 7.78 14.07 4.73
C ASN A 544 7.86 13.01 5.84
N LYS A 545 8.54 13.33 6.95
CA LYS A 545 8.39 12.59 8.20
C LYS A 545 6.95 12.79 8.70
N THR A 546 6.35 11.72 9.19
CA THR A 546 4.96 11.69 9.67
C THR A 546 4.90 11.05 11.05
N SER A 547 3.82 11.33 11.76
CA SER A 547 3.50 10.76 13.06
C SER A 547 2.01 10.43 13.10
N ILE A 548 1.62 9.43 13.89
CA ILE A 548 0.22 9.06 14.10
C ILE A 548 -0.26 9.70 15.39
N LEU A 549 -1.30 10.53 15.33
CA LEU A 549 -1.95 11.15 16.47
C LEU A 549 -3.20 10.36 16.85
N PHE A 550 -3.26 9.93 18.11
CA PHE A 550 -4.45 9.39 18.75
C PHE A 550 -5.02 10.41 19.72
N PHE A 551 -6.31 10.71 19.54
CA PHE A 551 -6.99 11.77 20.27
C PHE A 551 -8.37 11.30 20.72
N ARG A 552 -8.78 11.69 21.92
CA ARG A 552 -10.13 11.49 22.44
C ARG A 552 -10.81 12.84 22.66
N LYS A 553 -11.96 13.05 22.05
CA LYS A 553 -12.78 14.23 22.30
C LYS A 553 -13.24 14.26 23.76
N PHE A 554 -13.22 15.44 24.38
CA PHE A 554 -13.72 15.58 25.75
C PHE A 554 -15.16 15.07 25.88
N SER A 555 -15.45 14.46 27.02
CA SER A 555 -16.84 14.29 27.46
C SER A 555 -17.49 15.66 27.66
N LEU A 556 -18.82 15.70 27.72
CA LEU A 556 -19.55 16.94 27.98
C LEU A 556 -19.13 17.57 29.33
N GLU A 557 -18.83 16.73 30.33
CA GLU A 557 -18.42 17.19 31.66
C GLU A 557 -16.98 17.74 31.65
N GLU A 558 -16.06 17.03 30.99
CA GLU A 558 -14.67 17.47 30.82
C GLU A 558 -14.62 18.80 30.07
N LYS A 559 -15.33 18.92 28.95
CA LYS A 559 -15.38 20.16 28.16
C LYS A 559 -15.94 21.32 28.99
N ALA A 560 -17.06 21.11 29.67
CA ALA A 560 -17.63 22.14 30.53
C ALA A 560 -16.69 22.53 31.68
N ARG A 561 -15.90 21.59 32.22
CA ARG A 561 -14.91 21.89 33.25
C ARG A 561 -13.72 22.68 32.71
N PHE A 562 -13.23 22.31 31.52
CA PHE A 562 -12.16 23.02 30.83
C PHE A 562 -12.58 24.47 30.58
N ASP A 563 -13.73 24.67 29.93
CA ASP A 563 -14.23 25.99 29.53
C ASP A 563 -14.48 26.88 30.73
N ARG A 564 -15.07 26.36 31.81
CA ARG A 564 -15.27 27.15 33.05
C ARG A 564 -13.96 27.71 33.61
N VAL A 565 -12.87 26.95 33.57
CA VAL A 565 -11.57 27.42 34.06
C VAL A 565 -10.95 28.38 33.05
N PHE A 566 -10.90 27.96 31.78
CA PHE A 566 -10.34 28.75 30.68
C PHE A 566 -10.99 30.14 30.56
N ASP A 567 -12.33 30.20 30.46
CA ASP A 567 -13.08 31.45 30.31
C ASP A 567 -12.91 32.38 31.51
N ARG A 568 -12.77 31.81 32.72
CA ARG A 568 -12.51 32.60 33.94
C ARG A 568 -11.14 33.26 33.91
N GLU A 569 -10.10 32.53 33.49
CA GLU A 569 -8.75 33.07 33.37
C GLU A 569 -8.68 34.13 32.26
N VAL A 570 -9.26 33.86 31.08
CA VAL A 570 -9.33 34.82 29.97
C VAL A 570 -10.11 36.09 30.37
N ALA A 571 -11.24 35.95 31.07
CA ALA A 571 -12.00 37.09 31.58
C ALA A 571 -11.23 37.92 32.63
N SER A 572 -10.22 37.32 33.27
CA SER A 572 -9.32 38.00 34.20
C SER A 572 -8.16 38.73 33.48
N GLY A 573 -8.13 38.71 32.15
CA GLY A 573 -7.12 39.37 31.32
C GLY A 573 -5.80 38.59 31.19
N VAL A 574 -5.82 37.29 31.49
CA VAL A 574 -4.66 36.41 31.41
C VAL A 574 -4.47 35.91 29.97
N ASP A 575 -3.21 35.72 29.56
CA ASP A 575 -2.83 35.18 28.25
C ASP A 575 -3.44 33.78 27.99
N GLU A 576 -3.73 33.47 26.72
CA GLU A 576 -4.38 32.21 26.32
C GLU A 576 -3.60 30.98 26.79
N ASP A 577 -2.27 30.98 26.70
CA ASP A 577 -1.45 29.81 27.03
C ASP A 577 -1.44 29.55 28.55
N ILE A 578 -1.51 30.62 29.36
CA ILE A 578 -1.66 30.51 30.82
C ILE A 578 -3.07 30.02 31.18
N ALA A 579 -4.10 30.47 30.47
CA ALA A 579 -5.47 29.99 30.66
C ALA A 579 -5.60 28.50 30.31
N ILE A 580 -4.99 28.05 29.21
CA ILE A 580 -4.93 26.62 28.83
C ILE A 580 -4.23 25.81 29.92
N ARG A 581 -3.07 26.26 30.41
CA ARG A 581 -2.35 25.62 31.52
C ARG A 581 -3.24 25.43 32.75
N ALA A 582 -3.95 26.48 33.17
CA ALA A 582 -4.84 26.40 34.33
C ALA A 582 -5.98 25.40 34.11
N ALA A 583 -6.55 25.35 32.91
CA ALA A 583 -7.61 24.41 32.56
C ALA A 583 -7.11 22.95 32.49
N LEU A 584 -5.94 22.71 31.89
CA LEU A 584 -5.30 21.39 31.83
C LEU A 584 -4.93 20.86 33.21
N ASN A 585 -4.52 21.72 34.14
CA ASN A 585 -4.28 21.33 35.53
C ASN A 585 -5.55 20.81 36.23
N GLY A 586 -6.72 21.23 35.76
CA GLY A 586 -7.97 20.60 36.15
C GLY A 586 -8.04 19.17 35.62
N ILE A 587 -7.88 18.97 34.32
CA ILE A 587 -8.17 17.73 33.61
C ILE A 587 -6.85 17.04 33.26
N ARG A 588 -6.10 16.63 34.29
CA ARG A 588 -4.79 16.01 34.13
C ARG A 588 -4.92 14.62 33.51
N TYR A 589 -4.07 14.32 32.53
CA TYR A 589 -3.96 13.01 31.88
C TYR A 589 -2.53 12.82 31.38
N HIS A 590 -2.17 11.56 31.15
CA HIS A 590 -0.88 11.19 30.59
C HIS A 590 -1.00 10.92 29.08
N VAL A 591 0.07 11.20 28.36
CA VAL A 591 0.23 10.99 26.92
C VAL A 591 1.25 9.90 26.68
N PHE A 592 0.93 8.93 25.82
CA PHE A 592 1.88 7.92 25.38
C PHE A 592 2.67 8.42 24.16
N LEU A 593 4.00 8.41 24.24
CA LEU A 593 4.88 8.80 23.14
C LEU A 593 5.74 7.61 22.74
N ALA A 594 5.87 7.37 21.43
CA ALA A 594 6.74 6.33 20.90
C ALA A 594 7.42 6.73 19.59
N GLU A 595 8.60 6.16 19.30
CA GLU A 595 9.26 6.29 18.00
C GLU A 595 9.47 4.90 17.37
N ALA A 596 8.90 4.70 16.17
CA ALA A 596 9.04 3.48 15.41
C ALA A 596 10.25 3.55 14.47
N ILE A 597 11.08 2.50 14.45
CA ILE A 597 12.21 2.39 13.52
C ILE A 597 11.82 1.55 12.31
N ASN A 598 11.15 0.43 12.57
CA ASN A 598 10.70 -0.53 11.57
C ASN A 598 9.17 -0.60 11.55
N VAL A 599 8.58 -0.49 10.37
CA VAL A 599 7.12 -0.41 10.17
C VAL A 599 6.60 -1.54 9.26
N GLY A 600 7.34 -2.65 9.18
CA GLY A 600 6.97 -3.83 8.36
C GLY A 600 7.32 -3.72 6.88
N TYR A 601 8.12 -2.72 6.49
CA TYR A 601 8.72 -2.60 5.16
C TYR A 601 10.06 -1.86 5.21
N THR A 602 10.88 -2.05 4.17
CA THR A 602 12.21 -1.44 4.02
C THR A 602 12.13 0.01 3.56
N THR A 603 13.28 0.70 3.51
CA THR A 603 13.40 2.06 2.93
C THR A 603 13.02 2.13 1.46
N THR A 604 13.14 1.02 0.73
CA THR A 604 12.69 0.85 -0.66
C THR A 604 11.22 0.40 -0.76
N GLY A 605 10.54 0.26 0.38
CA GLY A 605 9.14 -0.12 0.50
C GLY A 605 8.84 -1.59 0.22
N VAL A 606 9.85 -2.47 0.27
CA VAL A 606 9.66 -3.93 0.18
C VAL A 606 9.17 -4.43 1.53
N LEU A 607 8.21 -5.37 1.54
CA LEU A 607 7.72 -5.98 2.79
C LEU A 607 8.89 -6.55 3.61
N SER A 608 8.86 -6.29 4.91
CA SER A 608 9.90 -6.67 5.86
C SER A 608 9.26 -7.39 7.05
N ALA A 609 9.93 -8.41 7.56
CA ALA A 609 9.53 -9.08 8.80
C ALA A 609 9.78 -8.20 10.04
N LYS A 610 10.63 -7.17 9.94
CA LYS A 610 10.89 -6.23 11.04
C LYS A 610 9.73 -5.23 11.14
N ASN A 611 9.00 -5.29 12.23
CA ASN A 611 7.89 -4.39 12.53
C ASN A 611 7.86 -4.11 14.04
N ASP A 612 8.13 -2.88 14.43
CA ASP A 612 8.11 -2.46 15.84
C ASP A 612 6.67 -2.11 16.28
N LEU A 613 5.77 -1.84 15.32
CA LEU A 613 4.40 -1.40 15.59
C LEU A 613 3.57 -2.50 16.26
N TYR A 614 3.61 -3.72 15.70
CA TYR A 614 2.81 -4.87 16.15
C TYR A 614 3.35 -6.19 15.58
N LYS A 615 2.95 -7.32 16.18
CA LYS A 615 3.14 -8.67 15.66
C LYS A 615 1.86 -9.17 14.99
N ALA A 616 2.02 -9.88 13.88
CA ALA A 616 0.90 -10.44 13.13
C ALA A 616 1.29 -11.75 12.43
N HIS A 617 0.29 -12.62 12.28
CA HIS A 617 0.36 -13.83 11.49
C HIS A 617 0.55 -13.55 10.00
N GLN A 618 0.90 -14.58 9.22
CA GLN A 618 1.12 -14.46 7.77
C GLN A 618 -0.12 -14.03 6.98
N ASP A 619 -1.31 -14.31 7.49
CA ASP A 619 -2.59 -13.87 6.91
C ASP A 619 -2.94 -12.42 7.29
N GLY A 620 -2.09 -11.76 8.10
CA GLY A 620 -2.23 -10.38 8.52
C GLY A 620 -2.99 -10.19 9.83
N ARG A 621 -3.50 -11.25 10.46
CA ARG A 621 -4.17 -11.13 11.77
C ARG A 621 -3.19 -10.76 12.87
N LEU A 622 -3.60 -9.89 13.78
CA LEU A 622 -2.79 -9.53 14.94
C LEU A 622 -2.61 -10.77 15.83
N GLU A 623 -1.39 -10.94 16.35
CA GLU A 623 -1.12 -11.96 17.36
C GLU A 623 -1.67 -11.51 18.73
N ASP A 624 -2.10 -12.45 19.56
CA ASP A 624 -2.54 -12.14 20.93
C ASP A 624 -1.38 -11.61 21.79
N ASP A 625 -0.17 -12.17 21.63
CA ASP A 625 1.03 -11.70 22.31
C ASP A 625 1.70 -10.56 21.56
N GLN A 626 1.55 -9.34 22.09
CA GLN A 626 2.16 -8.13 21.57
C GLN A 626 3.41 -7.69 22.35
N GLN A 627 4.02 -8.56 23.16
CA GLN A 627 5.20 -8.18 23.94
C GLN A 627 6.35 -7.71 23.03
N GLY A 628 6.94 -6.56 23.35
CA GLY A 628 8.05 -5.98 22.58
C GLY A 628 7.60 -5.24 21.32
N THR A 629 6.33 -4.86 21.22
CA THR A 629 5.80 -3.98 20.16
C THR A 629 5.22 -2.70 20.76
N ILE A 630 5.12 -1.64 19.97
CA ILE A 630 4.54 -0.36 20.41
C ILE A 630 3.07 -0.55 20.78
N TYR A 631 2.35 -1.41 20.05
CA TYR A 631 0.98 -1.75 20.39
C TYR A 631 0.88 -2.43 21.76
N GLY A 632 1.76 -3.40 22.06
CA GLY A 632 1.80 -4.04 23.37
C GLY A 632 2.14 -3.06 24.50
N GLU A 633 3.08 -2.14 24.27
CA GLU A 633 3.41 -1.06 25.21
C GLU A 633 2.22 -0.13 25.46
N TYR A 634 1.49 0.25 24.41
CA TYR A 634 0.30 1.06 24.53
C TYR A 634 -0.83 0.38 25.30
N LEU A 635 -1.01 -0.94 25.15
CA LEU A 635 -1.98 -1.71 25.95
C LEU A 635 -1.63 -1.64 27.44
N ARG A 636 -0.34 -1.83 27.79
CA ARG A 636 0.13 -1.68 29.19
C ARG A 636 -0.09 -0.27 29.74
N PHE A 637 0.20 0.75 28.93
CA PHE A 637 -0.06 2.14 29.28
C PHE A 637 -1.57 2.40 29.48
N SER A 638 -2.41 1.84 28.63
CA SER A 638 -3.87 2.05 28.68
C SER A 638 -4.52 1.37 29.90
N GLU A 639 -3.94 0.29 30.40
CA GLU A 639 -4.35 -0.37 31.65
C GLU A 639 -3.95 0.43 32.91
N ASN A 640 -2.78 1.06 32.92
CA ASN A 640 -2.28 1.84 34.05
C ASN A 640 -1.37 3.00 33.60
N SER A 641 -1.98 4.09 33.17
CA SER A 641 -1.24 5.22 32.56
C SER A 641 -0.33 5.95 33.55
N GLU A 642 -0.73 6.11 34.82
CA GLU A 642 0.07 6.78 35.85
C GLU A 642 1.27 5.94 36.32
N GLY A 643 1.20 4.62 36.20
CA GLY A 643 2.25 3.71 36.63
C GLY A 643 3.19 3.22 35.51
N TYR A 644 2.98 3.68 34.28
CA TYR A 644 3.78 3.27 33.12
C TYR A 644 5.09 4.06 33.03
N ASP A 645 6.23 3.38 33.10
CA ASP A 645 7.59 3.95 33.12
C ASP A 645 8.25 4.05 31.72
N GLY A 646 7.60 3.50 30.70
CA GLY A 646 8.15 3.43 29.35
C GLY A 646 8.91 2.14 29.07
N SER A 647 9.43 2.03 27.85
CA SER A 647 10.32 0.95 27.43
C SER A 647 11.42 1.54 26.56
N GLU A 648 12.62 0.99 26.62
CA GLU A 648 13.71 1.37 25.71
C GLU A 648 13.60 0.64 24.36
N LEU A 649 12.92 -0.52 24.34
CA LEU A 649 12.74 -1.35 23.15
C LEU A 649 11.33 -1.98 23.14
N PRO A 650 10.39 -1.45 22.33
CA PRO A 650 10.51 -0.24 21.49
C PRO A 650 10.57 1.04 22.34
N ASP A 651 11.14 2.12 21.78
CA ASP A 651 11.36 3.38 22.48
C ASP A 651 10.03 4.10 22.77
N CYS A 652 9.56 3.98 24.01
CA CYS A 652 8.26 4.42 24.48
C CYS A 652 8.39 5.15 25.83
N MET A 653 7.53 6.14 26.05
CA MET A 653 7.41 6.82 27.34
C MET A 653 5.99 7.28 27.60
N SER A 654 5.73 7.60 28.87
CA SER A 654 4.58 8.41 29.27
C SER A 654 5.04 9.78 29.76
N ILE A 655 4.25 10.81 29.49
CA ILE A 655 4.45 12.15 29.99
C ILE A 655 3.11 12.75 30.41
N ASP A 656 3.11 13.52 31.50
CA ASP A 656 1.94 14.30 31.89
C ASP A 656 1.65 15.40 30.85
N VAL A 657 0.38 15.66 30.55
CA VAL A 657 0.01 16.66 29.54
C VAL A 657 0.54 18.06 29.87
N LEU A 658 0.60 18.46 31.15
CA LEU A 658 1.13 19.77 31.53
C LEU A 658 2.64 19.84 31.31
N ASP A 659 3.36 18.80 31.72
CA ASP A 659 4.80 18.73 31.52
C ASP A 659 5.14 18.76 30.01
N MET A 660 4.35 18.08 29.19
CA MET A 660 4.47 18.15 27.72
C MET A 660 4.18 19.56 27.19
N TRP A 661 3.09 20.19 27.66
CA TRP A 661 2.68 21.54 27.21
C TRP A 661 3.71 22.60 27.60
N GLU A 662 4.31 22.50 28.78
CA GLU A 662 5.25 23.49 29.34
C GLU A 662 6.70 23.28 28.90
N ALA A 663 7.06 22.09 28.42
CA ALA A 663 8.44 21.74 28.06
C ALA A 663 9.06 22.66 26.99
N HIS A 664 8.24 23.31 26.16
CA HIS A 664 8.72 24.20 25.12
C HIS A 664 7.74 25.35 24.85
N CYS A 665 8.27 26.55 24.53
CA CYS A 665 7.44 27.76 24.29
C CYS A 665 6.52 27.66 23.06
N SER A 666 6.75 26.70 22.16
CA SER A 666 5.85 26.40 21.03
C SER A 666 4.82 25.33 21.35
N HIS A 667 4.83 24.77 22.57
CA HIS A 667 4.00 23.64 22.97
C HIS A 667 4.16 22.44 22.02
N ARG A 668 5.42 22.11 21.67
CA ARG A 668 5.72 20.98 20.78
C ARG A 668 5.32 19.65 21.43
N MET A 669 4.93 18.69 20.61
CA MET A 669 4.36 17.40 21.05
C MET A 669 5.03 16.20 20.37
N ASP A 670 6.13 16.40 19.63
CA ASP A 670 6.76 15.32 18.86
C ASP A 670 7.54 14.34 19.76
N PRO A 671 7.30 13.01 19.65
CA PRO A 671 7.93 12.00 20.51
C PRO A 671 9.45 12.09 20.55
N LYS A 672 10.08 12.36 19.41
CA LYS A 672 11.53 12.46 19.25
C LYS A 672 12.19 13.44 20.22
N TYR A 673 11.56 14.60 20.46
CA TYR A 673 12.06 15.59 21.42
C TYR A 673 12.02 15.06 22.85
N PHE A 674 10.87 14.51 23.25
CA PHE A 674 10.65 14.08 24.63
C PHE A 674 11.42 12.81 24.99
N LEU A 675 11.52 11.85 24.06
CA LEU A 675 12.34 10.64 24.23
C LEU A 675 13.82 11.02 24.43
N PHE A 676 14.34 11.95 23.62
CA PHE A 676 15.69 12.48 23.82
C PHE A 676 15.85 13.21 25.17
N LYS A 677 14.88 14.04 25.57
CA LYS A 677 14.94 14.77 26.86
C LYS A 677 14.92 13.81 28.07
N LYS A 678 14.19 12.70 27.99
CA LYS A 678 14.22 11.64 29.01
C LYS A 678 15.61 11.01 29.14
N GLU A 679 16.25 10.68 28.02
CA GLU A 679 17.61 10.13 28.00
C GLU A 679 18.66 11.16 28.48
N GLU A 680 18.54 12.42 28.06
CA GLU A 680 19.46 13.52 28.39
C GLU A 680 19.57 13.73 29.91
N GLN A 681 18.53 13.40 30.68
CA GLN A 681 18.53 13.50 32.14
C GLN A 681 19.28 12.36 32.85
N SER A 682 19.61 11.27 32.14
CA SER A 682 19.96 9.99 32.77
C SER A 682 21.47 9.77 33.00
N HIS A 683 22.37 10.48 32.30
CA HIS A 683 23.81 10.20 32.39
C HIS A 683 24.71 11.43 32.20
N VAL A 684 25.51 11.76 33.22
CA VAL A 684 26.68 12.65 33.14
C VAL A 684 27.90 11.86 33.63
N PRO A 685 28.99 11.73 32.84
CA PRO A 685 30.18 11.02 33.29
C PRO A 685 30.78 11.63 34.56
N GLU A 686 31.38 10.80 35.41
CA GLU A 686 32.01 11.27 36.65
C GLU A 686 33.08 12.32 36.37
N GLY A 687 33.02 13.46 37.06
CA GLY A 687 33.94 14.59 36.90
C GLY A 687 33.69 15.48 35.67
N TRP A 688 32.59 15.26 34.94
CA TRP A 688 32.15 16.15 33.86
C TRP A 688 31.14 17.16 34.39
N ILE A 689 31.16 18.36 33.82
CA ILE A 689 30.12 19.37 34.02
C ILE A 689 29.16 19.35 32.84
N LYS A 690 27.92 19.75 33.11
CA LYS A 690 26.85 19.88 32.12
C LYS A 690 26.32 21.30 32.18
N VAL A 691 26.35 22.00 31.05
CA VAL A 691 25.91 23.40 30.93
C VAL A 691 25.23 23.64 29.59
N PRO A 692 24.25 24.56 29.49
CA PRO A 692 23.67 24.98 28.21
C PRO A 692 24.72 25.54 27.24
N ILE A 693 24.51 25.34 25.93
CA ILE A 693 25.33 25.92 24.86
C ILE A 693 25.44 27.44 25.00
N SER A 694 24.36 28.11 25.39
CA SER A 694 24.32 29.55 25.61
C SER A 694 25.26 30.06 26.71
N GLU A 695 25.69 29.21 27.65
CA GLU A 695 26.66 29.61 28.68
C GLU A 695 28.11 29.54 28.18
N VAL A 696 28.38 28.71 27.16
CA VAL A 696 29.73 28.44 26.67
C VAL A 696 30.03 29.10 25.33
N MET A 697 29.00 29.45 24.58
CA MET A 697 29.05 29.98 23.23
C MET A 697 28.07 31.13 23.08
N VAL A 698 28.50 32.23 22.46
CA VAL A 698 27.67 33.40 22.18
C VAL A 698 27.57 33.60 20.68
N ARG A 699 26.35 33.83 20.19
CA ARG A 699 26.10 34.07 18.77
C ARG A 699 26.83 35.34 18.30
N ARG A 700 27.49 35.24 17.15
CA ARG A 700 28.25 36.33 16.52
C ARG A 700 27.57 36.76 15.23
N GLU A 701 27.15 38.01 15.16
CA GLU A 701 26.51 38.61 13.98
C GLU A 701 27.37 39.75 13.42
N ASN A 702 28.54 39.41 12.87
CA ASN A 702 29.41 40.38 12.21
C ASN A 702 28.97 40.57 10.75
N ILE A 703 27.96 41.42 10.53
CA ILE A 703 27.45 41.74 9.19
C ILE A 703 28.53 42.49 8.41
N VAL A 704 28.75 42.07 7.17
CA VAL A 704 29.70 42.71 6.24
C VAL A 704 29.02 43.06 4.92
N HIS A 705 29.55 44.07 4.26
CA HIS A 705 29.09 44.59 2.96
C HIS A 705 30.25 44.52 1.95
N PRO A 706 30.48 43.34 1.33
CA PRO A 706 31.57 43.18 0.36
C PRO A 706 31.46 44.13 -0.83
N GLU A 707 30.24 44.56 -1.15
CA GLU A 707 29.94 45.54 -2.20
C GLU A 707 30.60 46.91 -2.01
N ASP A 708 30.95 47.27 -0.76
CA ASP A 708 31.68 48.51 -0.46
C ASP A 708 33.15 48.45 -0.95
N TYR A 709 33.68 47.25 -1.21
CA TYR A 709 35.05 46.97 -1.65
C TYR A 709 35.05 46.13 -2.93
N PRO A 710 34.65 46.71 -4.08
CA PRO A 710 34.26 45.95 -5.27
C PRO A 710 35.38 45.09 -5.88
N ASP A 711 36.63 45.50 -5.71
CA ASP A 711 37.81 44.83 -6.27
C ASP A 711 38.47 43.83 -5.30
N GLU A 712 37.98 43.73 -4.06
CA GLU A 712 38.57 42.82 -3.08
C GLU A 712 38.05 41.38 -3.26
N PRO A 713 38.95 40.38 -3.29
CA PRO A 713 38.56 38.98 -3.33
C PRO A 713 37.99 38.54 -1.99
N VAL A 714 36.93 37.75 -2.06
CA VAL A 714 36.16 37.27 -0.92
C VAL A 714 36.17 35.75 -0.92
N VAL A 715 36.37 35.15 0.25
CA VAL A 715 36.19 33.70 0.43
C VAL A 715 34.79 33.46 0.98
N VAL A 716 33.92 32.81 0.20
CA VAL A 716 32.64 32.30 0.71
C VAL A 716 32.84 30.84 1.08
N MET A 717 32.43 30.43 2.29
CA MET A 717 32.56 29.05 2.73
C MET A 717 31.22 28.30 2.74
N THR A 718 31.30 26.97 2.70
CA THR A 718 30.19 26.05 2.91
C THR A 718 30.64 24.87 3.76
N LEU A 719 29.69 24.16 4.38
CA LEU A 719 29.94 22.97 5.19
C LEU A 719 29.40 21.72 4.50
N SER A 720 30.19 20.65 4.49
CA SER A 720 29.73 19.32 4.09
C SER A 720 28.95 18.61 5.22
N GLN A 721 28.31 17.48 4.91
CA GLN A 721 27.71 16.58 5.91
C GLN A 721 28.77 15.93 6.82
N THR A 722 30.00 15.80 6.31
CA THR A 722 31.18 15.44 7.11
C THR A 722 31.73 16.65 7.88
N GLY A 723 31.04 17.79 7.91
CA GLY A 723 31.43 19.05 8.56
C GLY A 723 32.82 19.55 8.18
N ASP A 724 33.28 19.23 6.98
CA ASP A 724 34.46 19.84 6.38
C ASP A 724 34.06 21.22 5.87
N ILE A 725 34.88 22.22 6.18
CA ILE A 725 34.73 23.56 5.64
C ILE A 725 35.47 23.61 4.30
N ARG A 726 34.77 24.07 3.26
CA ARG A 726 35.30 24.18 1.89
C ARG A 726 34.96 25.55 1.31
N PRO A 727 35.79 26.12 0.43
CA PRO A 727 35.40 27.30 -0.31
C PRO A 727 34.23 26.94 -1.24
N ARG A 728 33.23 27.82 -1.32
CA ARG A 728 32.11 27.67 -2.23
C ARG A 728 32.58 28.03 -3.63
N GLU A 729 32.27 27.20 -4.63
CA GLU A 729 32.72 27.42 -6.01
C GLU A 729 32.00 28.61 -6.65
N ALA A 730 32.76 29.52 -7.26
CA ALA A 730 32.23 30.58 -8.10
C ALA A 730 31.74 30.00 -9.45
N GLY A 731 30.80 30.67 -10.10
CA GLY A 731 30.26 30.30 -11.42
C GLY A 731 29.36 29.05 -11.45
N LYS A 732 29.16 28.36 -10.32
CA LYS A 732 28.28 27.18 -10.22
C LYS A 732 26.86 27.59 -9.82
N GLY A 733 25.88 27.27 -10.68
CA GLY A 733 24.48 27.60 -10.45
C GLY A 733 24.22 29.11 -10.45
N ASN A 734 23.62 29.62 -9.37
CA ASN A 734 23.33 31.06 -9.20
C ASN A 734 24.48 31.84 -8.50
N ASN A 735 25.63 31.20 -8.27
CA ASN A 735 26.78 31.88 -7.67
C ASN A 735 27.40 32.85 -8.68
N PRO A 736 28.00 33.96 -8.22
CA PRO A 736 28.64 34.91 -9.12
C PRO A 736 29.84 34.27 -9.83
N PRO A 737 30.24 34.79 -11.02
CA PRO A 737 31.35 34.23 -11.79
C PRO A 737 32.67 34.23 -11.02
N GLU A 738 32.87 35.23 -10.16
CA GLU A 738 33.98 35.31 -9.21
C GLU A 738 33.46 35.82 -7.86
N TRP A 739 34.13 35.47 -6.77
CA TRP A 739 33.84 36.02 -5.45
C TRP A 739 34.61 37.34 -5.26
N LEU A 740 34.23 38.38 -6.00
CA LEU A 740 34.69 39.75 -5.82
C LEU A 740 33.57 40.58 -5.20
N GLY A 741 33.93 41.58 -4.39
CA GLY A 741 32.96 42.47 -3.72
C GLY A 741 31.87 43.02 -4.64
N MET A 742 32.21 43.36 -5.90
CA MET A 742 31.28 43.94 -6.87
C MET A 742 30.05 43.06 -7.16
N TYR A 743 30.18 41.74 -7.02
CA TYR A 743 29.11 40.80 -7.31
C TYR A 743 28.12 40.61 -6.15
N PHE A 744 28.37 41.24 -5.00
CA PHE A 744 27.49 41.18 -3.83
C PHE A 744 26.45 42.30 -3.80
N GLY A 745 26.61 43.37 -4.60
CA GLY A 745 25.72 44.53 -4.58
C GLY A 745 24.25 44.24 -4.95
N ASP A 746 24.01 43.23 -5.78
CA ASP A 746 22.66 42.77 -6.16
C ASP A 746 22.16 41.57 -5.29
N SER A 747 22.91 41.19 -4.25
CA SER A 747 22.56 40.06 -3.40
C SER A 747 21.40 40.39 -2.48
N SER A 748 20.37 39.55 -2.46
CA SER A 748 19.28 39.63 -1.48
C SER A 748 19.64 39.06 -0.09
N SER A 749 20.86 38.54 0.06
CA SER A 749 21.32 37.87 1.28
C SER A 749 22.14 38.80 2.15
N ILE A 750 21.97 38.68 3.47
CA ILE A 750 22.86 39.29 4.47
C ILE A 750 24.05 38.36 4.67
N TRP A 751 25.25 38.92 4.65
CA TRP A 751 26.51 38.20 4.76
C TRP A 751 27.18 38.47 6.11
N TYR A 752 27.75 37.42 6.68
CA TYR A 752 28.40 37.43 7.98
C TYR A 752 29.82 36.91 7.84
N ALA A 753 30.79 37.60 8.45
CA ALA A 753 32.18 37.17 8.46
C ALA A 753 32.47 36.29 9.68
N ALA A 754 33.00 35.09 9.44
CA ALA A 754 33.46 34.18 10.47
C ALA A 754 34.94 34.39 10.82
N THR A 755 35.30 34.15 12.08
CA THR A 755 36.67 34.24 12.57
C THR A 755 37.21 32.84 12.88
N ALA A 756 38.52 32.64 12.74
CA ALA A 756 39.14 31.39 13.18
C ALA A 756 38.83 31.10 14.66
N GLY A 757 38.43 29.86 14.96
CA GLY A 757 37.97 29.44 16.29
C GLY A 757 36.46 29.58 16.53
N ASP A 758 35.72 30.28 15.66
CA ASP A 758 34.26 30.29 15.74
C ASP A 758 33.67 28.91 15.40
N VAL A 759 32.55 28.56 16.01
CA VAL A 759 31.72 27.41 15.62
C VAL A 759 30.72 27.88 14.58
N VAL A 760 30.63 27.16 13.47
CA VAL A 760 29.65 27.40 12.39
C VAL A 760 28.89 26.12 12.10
N PHE A 761 27.59 26.22 11.85
CA PHE A 761 26.76 25.08 11.47
C PHE A 761 25.72 25.44 10.42
N SER A 762 25.23 24.46 9.66
CA SER A 762 24.10 24.66 8.75
C SER A 762 22.77 24.60 9.51
N GLY A 763 22.01 25.69 9.50
CA GLY A 763 20.68 25.74 10.13
C GLY A 763 19.68 24.72 9.55
N ILE A 764 19.92 24.24 8.32
CA ILE A 764 19.07 23.27 7.61
C ILE A 764 19.54 21.83 7.84
N ASP A 765 20.85 21.60 7.81
CA ASP A 765 21.44 20.26 7.83
C ASP A 765 22.16 19.90 9.13
N LEU A 766 22.01 20.68 10.21
CA LEU A 766 22.63 20.38 11.51
C LEU A 766 22.33 18.94 11.99
N TRP A 767 21.12 18.44 11.74
CA TRP A 767 20.70 17.09 12.09
C TRP A 767 21.50 15.97 11.39
N LYS A 768 22.23 16.30 10.31
CA LYS A 768 23.19 15.41 9.62
C LYS A 768 24.62 15.54 10.18
N GLY A 769 24.83 16.43 11.15
CA GLY A 769 26.15 16.72 11.70
C GLY A 769 26.91 17.84 10.96
N CYS A 770 26.21 18.70 10.19
CA CYS A 770 26.80 19.85 9.50
C CYS A 770 27.19 20.98 10.48
N ILE A 771 28.22 20.74 11.30
CA ILE A 771 28.77 21.66 12.29
C ILE A 771 30.30 21.52 12.33
N SER A 772 31.02 22.63 12.47
CA SER A 772 32.48 22.64 12.50
C SER A 772 33.04 23.87 13.20
N VAL A 773 34.32 23.81 13.56
CA VAL A 773 35.10 24.95 14.05
C VAL A 773 35.88 25.54 12.88
N VAL A 774 35.83 26.87 12.72
CA VAL A 774 36.46 27.59 11.62
C VAL A 774 37.98 27.52 11.77
N PRO A 775 38.71 26.91 10.81
CA PRO A 775 40.17 26.86 10.85
C PRO A 775 40.79 28.21 10.45
N THR A 776 42.09 28.37 10.72
CA THR A 776 42.86 29.58 10.39
C THR A 776 42.80 29.98 8.93
N ASP A 777 42.76 29.00 8.02
CA ASP A 777 42.75 29.22 6.56
C ASP A 777 41.44 29.86 6.06
N PHE A 778 40.38 29.85 6.89
CA PHE A 778 39.07 30.43 6.59
C PHE A 778 38.76 31.66 7.46
N ASN A 779 39.78 32.25 8.10
CA ASN A 779 39.59 33.48 8.86
C ASN A 779 39.10 34.63 7.96
N GLY A 780 37.97 35.22 8.31
CA GLY A 780 37.32 36.27 7.51
C GLY A 780 36.43 35.75 6.38
N ALA A 781 36.25 34.42 6.24
CA ALA A 781 35.38 33.87 5.22
C ALA A 781 33.89 34.17 5.52
N LEU A 782 33.12 34.34 4.45
CA LEU A 782 31.73 34.78 4.53
C LEU A 782 30.75 33.62 4.45
N VAL A 783 29.66 33.76 5.19
CA VAL A 783 28.49 32.88 5.14
C VAL A 783 27.20 33.69 5.16
N THR A 784 26.09 33.06 4.77
CA THR A 784 24.76 33.67 4.88
C THR A 784 24.13 33.35 6.23
N LYS A 785 22.97 33.95 6.52
CA LYS A 785 22.15 33.66 7.72
C LYS A 785 21.81 32.17 7.93
N GLU A 786 21.91 31.35 6.89
CA GLU A 786 21.65 29.91 6.96
C GLU A 786 22.79 29.15 7.65
N PHE A 787 23.92 29.82 7.92
CA PHE A 787 25.04 29.29 8.68
C PHE A 787 25.32 30.13 9.93
N PRO A 788 24.58 29.92 11.04
CA PRO A 788 24.83 30.63 12.28
C PRO A 788 26.27 30.46 12.78
N ILE A 789 26.84 31.54 13.29
CA ILE A 789 28.21 31.61 13.84
C ILE A 789 28.14 31.83 15.34
N TYR A 790 28.92 31.08 16.10
CA TYR A 790 29.05 31.17 17.54
C TYR A 790 30.51 31.30 17.94
N GLN A 791 30.80 32.30 18.76
CA GLN A 791 32.09 32.41 19.41
C GLN A 791 32.08 31.56 20.69
N VAL A 792 33.08 30.70 20.86
CA VAL A 792 33.33 30.03 22.15
C VAL A 792 33.89 31.05 23.13
N VAL A 793 33.20 31.26 24.25
CA VAL A 793 33.58 32.25 25.28
C VAL A 793 34.09 31.59 26.57
N ASP A 794 33.83 30.30 26.76
CA ASP A 794 34.29 29.55 27.92
C ASP A 794 35.72 29.02 27.71
N GLU A 795 36.68 29.60 28.43
CA GLU A 795 38.09 29.23 28.37
C GLU A 795 38.37 27.80 28.85
N ARG A 796 37.43 27.13 29.52
CA ARG A 796 37.57 25.74 29.96
C ARG A 796 37.44 24.74 28.81
N ILE A 797 36.96 25.15 27.64
CA ILE A 797 36.67 24.26 26.52
C ILE A 797 37.78 24.33 25.47
N ASP A 798 38.36 23.17 25.16
CA ASP A 798 39.27 23.02 24.04
C ASP A 798 38.48 22.97 22.70
N PRO A 799 38.84 23.77 21.68
CA PRO A 799 38.10 23.82 20.41
C PRO A 799 38.04 22.49 19.65
N ASP A 800 39.13 21.70 19.67
CA ASP A 800 39.17 20.41 18.98
C ASP A 800 38.28 19.39 19.70
N PHE A 801 38.27 19.44 21.04
CA PHE A 801 37.34 18.66 21.84
C PHE A 801 35.89 19.02 21.54
N LEU A 802 35.53 20.30 21.53
CA LEU A 802 34.17 20.76 21.23
C LEU A 802 33.72 20.32 19.83
N SER A 803 34.60 20.45 18.83
CA SER A 803 34.35 19.97 17.47
C SER A 803 34.03 18.48 17.44
N CYS A 804 34.79 17.65 18.16
CA CYS A 804 34.53 16.22 18.26
C CYS A 804 33.25 15.91 19.05
N LEU A 805 33.00 16.64 20.14
CA LEU A 805 31.83 16.47 21.01
C LEU A 805 30.54 16.69 20.25
N LEU A 806 30.37 17.88 19.64
CA LEU A 806 29.17 18.26 18.89
C LEU A 806 28.91 17.34 17.70
N ARG A 807 29.92 16.60 17.25
CA ARG A 807 29.81 15.66 16.13
C ARG A 807 29.68 14.20 16.54
N SER A 808 29.73 13.92 17.84
CA SER A 808 29.49 12.58 18.35
C SER A 808 28.08 12.08 18.00
N ARG A 809 27.88 10.77 18.02
CA ARG A 809 26.57 10.17 17.75
C ARG A 809 25.48 10.69 18.70
N TYR A 810 25.84 10.98 19.95
CA TYR A 810 24.94 11.55 20.94
C TYR A 810 24.42 12.92 20.52
N TYR A 811 25.31 13.86 20.19
CA TYR A 811 24.89 15.21 19.77
C TYR A 811 24.23 15.24 18.40
N GLN A 812 24.57 14.33 17.49
CA GLN A 812 23.78 14.16 16.26
C GLN A 812 22.33 13.74 16.55
N ARG A 813 22.10 12.86 17.54
CA ARG A 813 20.76 12.51 18.00
C ARG A 813 20.06 13.71 18.66
N ALA A 814 20.78 14.48 19.47
CA ALA A 814 20.28 15.72 20.06
C ALA A 814 19.84 16.74 19.01
N PHE A 815 20.67 17.00 18.00
CA PHE A 815 20.37 17.90 16.90
C PHE A 815 19.15 17.45 16.10
N ARG A 816 19.04 16.14 15.86
CA ARG A 816 17.82 15.58 15.30
C ARG A 816 16.64 15.97 16.19
N ALA A 817 16.67 15.67 17.49
CA ALA A 817 15.55 15.91 18.41
C ALA A 817 15.06 17.37 18.40
N ILE A 818 15.97 18.33 18.34
CA ILE A 818 15.61 19.75 18.36
C ILE A 818 15.23 20.32 16.98
N THR A 819 15.62 19.67 15.87
CA THR A 819 15.29 20.14 14.51
C THR A 819 13.80 20.05 14.24
N THR A 820 13.25 21.10 13.66
CA THR A 820 11.82 21.21 13.31
C THR A 820 11.58 21.14 11.82
N GLY A 821 10.34 20.84 11.43
CA GLY A 821 9.92 20.68 10.05
C GLY A 821 10.25 19.31 9.47
N HIS A 822 10.00 19.17 8.17
CA HIS A 822 10.17 17.93 7.43
C HIS A 822 10.85 18.18 6.08
N SER A 823 11.52 17.15 5.55
CA SER A 823 12.15 17.17 4.22
C SER A 823 13.12 18.35 4.06
N ASN A 824 13.04 19.08 2.94
CA ASN A 824 13.87 20.24 2.60
C ASN A 824 13.48 21.53 3.36
N ARG A 825 12.45 21.48 4.23
CA ARG A 825 12.04 22.59 5.09
C ARG A 825 12.46 22.39 6.56
N ARG A 826 13.38 21.46 6.82
CA ARG A 826 13.96 21.26 8.15
C ARG A 826 14.79 22.47 8.56
N ARG A 827 14.65 22.90 9.81
CA ARG A 827 15.44 23.98 10.39
C ARG A 827 15.64 23.80 11.89
N THR A 828 16.85 24.09 12.35
CA THR A 828 17.15 24.23 13.77
C THR A 828 16.88 25.68 14.19
N GLN A 829 16.07 25.88 15.22
CA GLN A 829 15.88 27.20 15.79
C GLN A 829 17.07 27.55 16.69
N VAL A 830 17.44 28.83 16.69
CA VAL A 830 18.56 29.34 17.47
C VAL A 830 18.39 29.06 18.96
N GLY A 831 17.21 29.36 19.53
CA GLY A 831 16.94 29.11 20.95
C GLY A 831 16.97 27.63 21.35
N ASP A 832 16.55 26.73 20.45
CA ASP A 832 16.64 25.30 20.67
C ASP A 832 18.09 24.80 20.70
N PHE A 833 18.94 25.34 19.81
CA PHE A 833 20.37 25.05 19.82
C PHE A 833 21.04 25.59 21.08
N GLU A 834 20.73 26.84 21.46
CA GLU A 834 21.30 27.52 22.62
C GLU A 834 20.90 26.91 23.98
N SER A 835 19.73 26.27 24.04
CA SER A 835 19.23 25.56 25.22
C SER A 835 19.72 24.12 25.34
N LEU A 836 20.35 23.57 24.30
CA LEU A 836 20.92 22.23 24.35
C LEU A 836 22.09 22.20 25.35
N GLU A 837 22.18 21.15 26.16
CA GLU A 837 23.22 21.02 27.17
C GLU A 837 24.43 20.27 26.62
N ILE A 838 25.62 20.85 26.80
CA ILE A 838 26.89 20.17 26.54
C ILE A 838 27.52 19.61 27.80
N CYS A 839 28.03 18.39 27.74
CA CYS A 839 28.79 17.77 28.82
C CYS A 839 30.28 17.73 28.47
N PHE A 840 31.15 18.16 29.39
CA PHE A 840 32.61 18.12 29.19
C PHE A 840 33.38 18.07 30.51
N PRO A 841 34.61 17.51 30.56
CA PRO A 841 35.47 17.57 31.73
C PRO A 841 36.14 18.95 31.82
N GLU A 842 36.17 19.59 32.99
CA GLU A 842 36.74 20.95 33.15
C GLU A 842 38.24 21.05 32.81
N ASN A 843 38.97 19.94 32.91
CA ASN A 843 40.41 19.91 32.66
C ASN A 843 40.71 19.74 31.15
N ILE A 844 41.33 20.75 30.54
CA ILE A 844 41.70 20.78 29.11
C ILE A 844 42.64 19.63 28.71
N ASP A 845 43.59 19.23 29.56
CA ASP A 845 44.50 18.12 29.23
C ASP A 845 43.73 16.80 29.11
N THR A 846 42.66 16.65 29.89
CA THR A 846 41.73 15.52 29.79
C THR A 846 40.93 15.56 28.49
N GLN A 847 40.43 16.74 28.11
CA GLN A 847 39.75 16.94 26.82
C GLN A 847 40.66 16.56 25.65
N LYS A 848 41.88 17.12 25.60
CA LYS A 848 42.87 16.83 24.54
C LYS A 848 43.21 15.36 24.46
N ARG A 849 43.40 14.68 25.60
CA ARG A 849 43.65 13.24 25.65
C ARG A 849 42.49 12.43 25.07
N LEU A 850 41.24 12.79 25.39
CA LEU A 850 40.05 12.07 24.90
C LEU A 850 39.90 12.13 23.38
N VAL A 851 40.35 13.21 22.73
CA VAL A 851 40.21 13.38 21.28
C VAL A 851 41.52 13.19 20.51
N SER A 852 42.64 12.96 21.19
CA SER A 852 43.97 12.86 20.58
C SER A 852 44.05 11.87 19.42
N GLU A 853 43.49 10.66 19.57
CA GLU A 853 43.46 9.66 18.50
C GLU A 853 42.58 10.08 17.32
N ILE A 854 41.43 10.71 17.60
CA ILE A 854 40.50 11.19 16.56
C ILE A 854 41.13 12.33 15.76
N VAL A 855 41.75 13.29 16.46
CA VAL A 855 42.44 14.43 15.86
C VAL A 855 43.65 13.97 15.05
N GLY A 856 44.46 13.05 15.60
CA GLY A 856 45.59 12.44 14.91
C GLY A 856 45.16 11.75 13.61
N ALA A 857 44.16 10.86 13.68
CA ALA A 857 43.65 10.17 12.50
C ALA A 857 43.07 11.12 11.43
N ARG A 858 42.44 12.22 11.85
CA ARG A 858 41.97 13.26 10.91
C ARG A 858 43.12 14.01 10.25
N SER A 859 44.20 14.29 10.98
CA SER A 859 45.41 14.91 10.44
C SER A 859 46.06 13.99 9.39
N ASP A 860 46.23 12.71 9.72
CA ASP A 860 46.81 11.70 8.82
C ASP A 860 45.97 11.56 7.54
N LEU A 861 44.64 11.59 7.65
CA LEU A 861 43.73 11.56 6.51
C LEU A 861 43.87 12.82 5.64
N LYS A 862 44.01 14.00 6.24
CA LYS A 862 44.21 15.27 5.52
C LYS A 862 45.53 15.27 4.75
N GLU A 863 46.61 14.82 5.39
CA GLU A 863 47.93 14.67 4.77
C GLU A 863 47.90 13.64 3.64
N SER A 864 47.27 12.48 3.86
CA SER A 864 47.13 11.44 2.83
C SER A 864 46.33 11.93 1.61
N ASN A 865 45.23 12.66 1.84
CA ASN A 865 44.45 13.27 0.76
C ASN A 865 45.22 14.35 0.00
N HIS A 866 46.05 15.13 0.70
CA HIS A 866 46.91 16.12 0.06
C HIS A 866 47.98 15.45 -0.81
N ALA A 867 48.69 14.46 -0.26
CA ALA A 867 49.69 13.68 -0.99
C ALA A 867 49.08 12.97 -2.22
N LEU A 868 47.85 12.45 -2.10
CA LEU A 868 47.14 11.85 -3.23
C LEU A 868 46.83 12.89 -4.32
N LYS A 869 46.37 14.09 -3.96
CA LYS A 869 46.13 15.18 -4.92
C LYS A 869 47.41 15.63 -5.61
N GLU A 870 48.52 15.73 -4.88
CA GLU A 870 49.83 16.03 -5.47
C GLU A 870 50.29 14.93 -6.42
N ALA A 871 50.16 13.66 -6.03
CA ALA A 871 50.52 12.53 -6.88
C ALA A 871 49.67 12.46 -8.17
N TRP A 872 48.37 12.71 -8.08
CA TRP A 872 47.49 12.84 -9.26
C TRP A 872 47.92 14.01 -10.15
N ARG A 873 48.22 15.16 -9.56
CA ARG A 873 48.70 16.32 -10.29
C ARG A 873 50.02 16.06 -11.00
N GLU A 874 50.97 15.40 -10.35
CA GLU A 874 52.24 14.98 -10.96
C GLU A 874 52.01 13.97 -12.10
N PHE A 875 51.12 12.99 -11.89
CA PHE A 875 50.75 12.03 -12.92
C PHE A 875 50.13 12.70 -14.15
N ASP A 876 49.19 13.63 -13.94
CA ASP A 876 48.55 14.41 -15.00
C ASP A 876 49.57 15.26 -15.76
N HIS A 877 50.53 15.89 -15.06
CA HIS A 877 51.64 16.61 -15.69
C HIS A 877 52.51 15.70 -16.57
N VAL A 878 52.79 14.46 -16.14
CA VAL A 878 53.55 13.48 -16.94
C VAL A 878 52.78 13.04 -18.19
N ILE A 879 51.47 12.85 -18.08
CA ILE A 879 50.62 12.44 -19.20
C ILE A 879 50.44 13.56 -20.23
N ASP A 880 50.26 14.81 -19.78
CA ASP A 880 49.96 15.93 -20.68
C ASP A 880 51.22 16.58 -21.29
N GLY A 881 52.39 16.42 -20.67
CA GLY A 881 53.68 16.85 -21.26
C GLY A 881 53.81 18.36 -21.52
N ARG A 882 52.98 19.18 -20.87
CA ARG A 882 52.98 20.65 -20.97
C ARG A 882 53.48 21.27 -19.65
N ASP A 883 54.50 22.12 -19.73
CA ASP A 883 55.19 22.80 -18.60
C ASP A 883 54.38 23.97 -17.97
N TYR A 884 53.08 24.09 -18.23
CA TYR A 884 52.23 25.15 -17.67
C TYR A 884 51.02 24.55 -16.94
N GLU A 885 50.59 25.16 -15.83
CA GLU A 885 49.39 24.77 -15.08
C GLU A 885 48.16 24.78 -15.99
N LEU A 886 47.49 23.63 -16.12
CA LEU A 886 46.16 23.57 -16.72
C LEU A 886 45.11 24.05 -15.69
N PRO A 887 44.01 24.67 -16.14
CA PRO A 887 42.91 24.99 -15.24
C PRO A 887 42.38 23.70 -14.60
N GLN A 888 42.14 23.75 -13.28
CA GLN A 888 41.63 22.61 -12.52
C GLN A 888 40.38 22.04 -13.19
N VAL A 889 40.43 20.76 -13.57
CA VAL A 889 39.22 19.99 -13.85
C VAL A 889 38.59 19.69 -12.50
N THR A 890 37.52 20.39 -12.16
CA THR A 890 36.75 20.14 -10.93
C THR A 890 36.25 18.70 -10.94
N ALA A 891 36.53 17.97 -9.85
CA ALA A 891 36.36 16.52 -9.69
C ALA A 891 34.90 16.03 -9.61
N ASP A 892 33.98 16.59 -10.38
CA ASP A 892 32.53 16.35 -10.24
C ASP A 892 31.92 15.41 -11.28
N ASP A 893 32.75 14.68 -12.04
CA ASP A 893 32.26 13.56 -12.87
C ASP A 893 32.31 12.20 -12.13
N SER A 894 32.72 12.17 -10.86
CA SER A 894 32.53 10.98 -10.02
C SER A 894 31.16 11.03 -9.34
N VAL A 895 30.23 10.37 -10.00
CA VAL A 895 28.98 9.79 -9.50
C VAL A 895 29.07 9.45 -8.00
N ASP A 896 28.05 9.91 -7.26
CA ASP A 896 27.69 9.44 -5.92
C ASP A 896 27.78 7.90 -5.85
N GLU A 897 28.80 7.36 -5.18
CA GLU A 897 28.79 5.98 -4.71
C GLU A 897 28.94 5.93 -3.17
N GLU A 898 27.88 5.36 -2.58
CA GLU A 898 27.55 4.93 -1.21
C GLU A 898 27.16 5.97 -0.14
#